data_AF-A0AA88MAX9-F1
#
_entry.id   AF-A0AA88MAX9-F1
#
_cell.length_a   1.000
_cell.length_b   1.000
_cell.length_c   1.000
_cell.angle_alpha   90.00
_cell.angle_beta   90.00
_cell.angle_gamma   90.00
#
_symmetry.space_group_name_H-M   'P 1'
#
loop_
_entity.id
_entity.type
_entity.pdbx_description
1 polymer ?
#
loop_
_entity_poly.entity_id
_entity_poly.type
_entity_poly.pdbx_seq_one_letter_code
_entity_poly.pdbx_strand_id
1 'polypeptide(L)'
;MTAEDSGTEVDIWSSVRCLGYLSSVNLLVAVCLGMYVRWEHTSEPTILVIFILGLFVLGLSSILYYYFSMEWASLSLFHLWFGFLQGLLCFLNSSSLESDIKEQVTNYLLLASVVMRSLWALTDRLCGSTSYQSVVLTSAEALELLGFAIASTTMVLNKSAAIIALMVALGTIIVDLRMKSLLALPNLICFSVVTTITFFQALQVQANPFALGCFLGRLIFEPLIDLYFSNLSVTERWMPFLLAGRLWRRLSLFPLSIVELMFFVLCALKLGFLEFWYLVIPGFCVFGLFWVLCHMVFLVTLWGFHTKLSESQKVLAAQRSDRSSLDRIMASRGVRHFCLISERLLFFCLLSTVILGAVSWQLSNALFMSMFLVVLSMESLAHGLFHELGNCLGGTCVGYAVVIPTSYCSADGQPVLLPPEQVQEMNLRSTSTLNAVQRLFSHHLIQTFGCDYSTSGLSLDTLQAKLRSFLDLRTADGPRHDNYLIYYSGHTLPTGDWALTGGESLHLGQILNWWKERNIGFSSRLILVLDTENSGPWVKAVRKVEGLYVAVQGAEINSRRDAESQDAPRLGDFTSEWVDYNCEPESGIQWAERGRLLTAVYGVSKCWSDYRLHLPTGSDMEKHWKTHFPRVTYPLVAVANWCCGLNLLWLCGVCLRCFRRLKMGWFPPAILDTGQGIKLVRS
;
A
#
# COMPACT_ATOMS: atom_id res chain seq x y z
N MET A 1 -25.45 19.57 18.03
CA MET A 1 -26.24 18.74 17.09
C MET A 1 -27.64 18.64 17.67
N THR A 2 -28.57 19.34 17.04
CA THR A 2 -29.98 19.47 17.45
C THR A 2 -30.82 18.40 16.75
N ALA A 3 -31.93 17.97 17.37
CA ALA A 3 -32.75 16.85 16.91
C ALA A 3 -33.30 16.97 15.46
N GLU A 4 -33.37 18.18 14.89
CA GLU A 4 -33.77 18.38 13.48
C GLU A 4 -32.75 17.81 12.47
N ASP A 5 -31.45 17.84 12.77
CA ASP A 5 -30.40 17.28 11.89
C ASP A 5 -30.53 15.74 11.78
N SER A 6 -30.92 15.09 12.88
CA SER A 6 -31.08 13.64 12.92
C SER A 6 -32.26 13.13 12.09
N GLY A 7 -33.31 13.94 11.91
CA GLY A 7 -34.46 13.58 11.08
C GLY A 7 -34.17 13.65 9.58
N THR A 8 -33.37 14.64 9.16
CA THR A 8 -32.97 14.81 7.75
C THR A 8 -31.95 13.76 7.33
N GLU A 9 -31.00 13.40 8.20
CA GLU A 9 -30.03 12.34 7.93
C GLU A 9 -30.70 10.97 7.70
N VAL A 10 -31.69 10.59 8.52
CA VAL A 10 -32.40 9.32 8.38
C VAL A 10 -33.21 9.24 7.08
N ASP A 11 -33.82 10.36 6.66
CA ASP A 11 -34.59 10.43 5.41
C ASP A 11 -33.70 10.30 4.17
N ILE A 12 -32.53 10.97 4.17
CA ILE A 12 -31.52 10.86 3.11
C ILE A 12 -31.01 9.42 2.99
N TRP A 13 -30.70 8.74 4.10
CA TRP A 13 -30.17 7.38 4.09
C TRP A 13 -31.19 6.36 3.57
N SER A 14 -32.47 6.55 3.90
CA SER A 14 -33.56 5.71 3.40
C SER A 14 -33.76 5.90 1.88
N SER A 15 -33.68 7.14 1.40
CA SER A 15 -33.77 7.51 -0.01
C SER A 15 -32.61 6.95 -0.83
N VAL A 16 -31.38 7.04 -0.30
CA VAL A 16 -30.19 6.45 -0.92
C VAL A 16 -30.34 4.93 -1.03
N ARG A 17 -30.76 4.22 0.02
CA ARG A 17 -31.00 2.77 -0.06
C ARG A 17 -32.08 2.40 -1.07
N CYS A 18 -33.15 3.18 -1.16
CA CYS A 18 -34.22 2.98 -2.14
C CYS A 18 -33.70 3.02 -3.59
N LEU A 19 -32.81 3.97 -3.91
CA LEU A 19 -32.20 4.09 -5.25
C LEU A 19 -31.38 2.85 -5.62
N GLY A 20 -30.65 2.27 -4.66
CA GLY A 20 -29.91 1.02 -4.83
C GLY A 20 -30.84 -0.16 -5.16
N TYR A 21 -31.93 -0.33 -4.41
CA TYR A 21 -32.93 -1.38 -4.68
C TYR A 21 -33.63 -1.19 -6.03
N LEU A 22 -34.02 0.04 -6.35
CA LEU A 22 -34.68 0.37 -7.62
C LEU A 22 -33.81 -0.01 -8.82
N SER A 23 -32.50 0.23 -8.75
CA SER A 23 -31.55 -0.16 -9.78
C SER A 23 -31.53 -1.67 -10.04
N SER A 24 -31.59 -2.49 -8.98
CA SER A 24 -31.61 -3.95 -9.06
C SER A 24 -32.96 -4.50 -9.54
N VAL A 25 -34.08 -3.91 -9.12
CA VAL A 25 -35.42 -4.25 -9.64
C VAL A 25 -35.51 -3.93 -11.12
N ASN A 26 -35.03 -2.75 -11.52
CA ASN A 26 -35.00 -2.35 -12.92
C ASN A 26 -34.14 -3.30 -13.78
N LEU A 27 -33.02 -3.78 -13.24
CA LEU A 27 -32.21 -4.80 -13.90
C LEU A 27 -32.98 -6.11 -14.08
N LEU A 28 -33.68 -6.57 -13.03
CA LEU A 28 -34.49 -7.79 -13.10
C LEU A 28 -35.55 -7.69 -14.21
N VAL A 29 -36.27 -6.57 -14.27
CA VAL A 29 -37.30 -6.33 -15.30
C VAL A 29 -36.68 -6.33 -16.69
N ALA A 30 -35.54 -5.64 -16.87
CA ALA A 30 -34.83 -5.61 -18.14
C ALA A 30 -34.42 -7.03 -18.59
N VAL A 31 -33.87 -7.81 -17.66
CA VAL A 31 -33.39 -9.16 -17.96
C VAL A 31 -34.54 -10.09 -18.32
N CYS A 32 -35.65 -10.04 -17.57
CA CYS A 32 -36.84 -10.84 -17.86
C CYS A 32 -37.46 -10.48 -19.22
N LEU A 33 -37.57 -9.19 -19.53
CA LEU A 33 -38.10 -8.72 -20.81
C LEU A 33 -37.20 -9.17 -21.97
N GLY A 34 -35.89 -8.99 -21.86
CA GLY A 34 -34.95 -9.39 -22.91
C GLY A 34 -34.96 -10.91 -23.19
N MET A 35 -35.06 -11.73 -22.14
CA MET A 35 -35.16 -13.19 -22.32
C MET A 35 -36.50 -13.59 -22.95
N TYR A 36 -37.59 -12.90 -22.60
CA TYR A 36 -38.90 -13.13 -23.21
C TYR A 36 -38.92 -12.78 -24.70
N VAL A 37 -38.37 -11.63 -25.10
CA VAL A 37 -38.30 -11.20 -26.51
C VAL A 37 -37.53 -12.21 -27.35
N ARG A 38 -36.42 -12.75 -26.83
CA ARG A 38 -35.63 -13.77 -27.53
C ARG A 38 -36.36 -15.07 -27.68
N TRP A 39 -37.07 -15.51 -26.64
CA TRP A 39 -37.91 -16.69 -26.75
C TRP A 39 -39.04 -16.49 -27.77
N GLU A 40 -39.73 -15.34 -27.75
CA GLU A 40 -40.80 -15.00 -28.69
C GLU A 40 -40.32 -15.05 -30.15
N HIS A 41 -39.12 -14.52 -30.42
CA HIS A 41 -38.58 -14.47 -31.77
C HIS A 41 -37.94 -15.80 -32.24
N THR A 42 -37.24 -16.52 -31.35
CA THR A 42 -36.54 -17.76 -31.74
C THR A 42 -37.42 -19.00 -31.63
N SER A 43 -38.49 -18.95 -30.83
CA SER A 43 -39.33 -20.10 -30.47
C SER A 43 -38.54 -21.29 -29.90
N GLU A 44 -37.31 -21.06 -29.41
CA GLU A 44 -36.48 -22.12 -28.85
C GLU A 44 -36.95 -22.50 -27.45
N PRO A 45 -37.32 -23.78 -27.19
CA PRO A 45 -37.82 -24.20 -25.89
C PRO A 45 -36.74 -24.13 -24.79
N THR A 46 -35.47 -24.17 -25.16
CA THR A 46 -34.31 -24.06 -24.26
C THR A 46 -34.32 -22.73 -23.50
N ILE A 47 -34.61 -21.61 -24.18
CA ILE A 47 -34.67 -20.27 -23.57
C ILE A 47 -35.82 -20.21 -22.56
N LEU A 48 -36.97 -20.80 -22.88
CA LEU A 48 -38.12 -20.86 -21.97
C LEU A 48 -37.81 -21.71 -20.73
N VAL A 49 -37.16 -22.86 -20.90
CA VAL A 49 -36.74 -23.72 -19.78
C VAL A 49 -35.77 -22.98 -18.87
N ILE A 50 -34.79 -22.26 -19.43
CA ILE A 50 -33.84 -21.43 -18.67
C ILE A 50 -34.58 -20.32 -17.90
N PHE A 51 -35.56 -19.68 -18.54
CA PHE A 51 -36.35 -18.63 -17.92
C PHE A 51 -37.17 -19.16 -16.73
N ILE A 52 -37.85 -20.31 -16.89
CA ILE A 52 -38.61 -20.96 -15.81
C ILE A 52 -37.68 -21.40 -14.67
N LEU A 53 -36.53 -22.00 -15.01
CA LEU A 53 -35.51 -22.36 -14.02
C LEU A 53 -35.04 -21.13 -13.24
N GLY A 54 -34.94 -19.98 -13.90
CA GLY A 54 -34.57 -18.73 -13.24
C GLY A 54 -35.59 -18.21 -12.25
N LEU A 55 -36.88 -18.29 -12.58
CA LEU A 55 -37.94 -17.99 -11.63
C LEU A 55 -37.89 -18.94 -10.41
N PHE A 56 -37.58 -20.22 -10.65
CA PHE A 56 -37.40 -21.19 -9.57
C PHE A 56 -36.20 -20.85 -8.68
N VAL A 57 -35.05 -20.49 -9.26
CA VAL A 57 -33.84 -20.07 -8.52
C VAL A 57 -34.10 -18.81 -7.70
N LEU A 58 -34.81 -17.82 -8.25
CA LEU A 58 -35.21 -16.61 -7.53
C LEU A 58 -36.18 -16.92 -6.38
N GLY A 59 -37.14 -17.83 -6.60
CA GLY A 59 -38.04 -18.33 -5.57
C GLY A 59 -37.30 -19.04 -4.44
N LEU A 60 -36.36 -19.93 -4.78
CA LEU A 60 -35.52 -20.63 -3.82
C LEU A 60 -34.62 -19.66 -3.04
N SER A 61 -34.00 -18.69 -3.71
CA SER A 61 -33.20 -17.64 -3.09
C SER A 61 -34.04 -16.83 -2.08
N SER A 62 -35.28 -16.50 -2.43
CA SER A 62 -36.22 -15.81 -1.52
C SER A 62 -36.60 -16.67 -0.31
N ILE A 63 -36.85 -17.97 -0.52
CA ILE A 63 -37.17 -18.91 0.57
C ILE A 63 -35.99 -19.04 1.53
N LEU A 64 -34.77 -19.21 1.00
CA LEU A 64 -33.55 -19.30 1.80
C LEU A 64 -33.31 -18.04 2.63
N TYR A 65 -33.63 -16.88 2.08
CA TYR A 65 -33.51 -15.60 2.78
C TYR A 65 -34.54 -15.50 3.92
N TYR A 66 -35.83 -15.61 3.61
CA TYR A 66 -36.89 -15.31 4.56
C TYR A 66 -37.19 -16.43 5.56
N TYR A 67 -37.15 -17.70 5.12
CA TYR A 67 -37.54 -18.83 5.99
C TYR A 67 -36.35 -19.46 6.71
N PHE A 68 -35.19 -19.54 6.06
CA PHE A 68 -34.02 -20.21 6.62
C PHE A 68 -32.98 -19.23 7.20
N SER A 69 -33.18 -17.91 7.04
CA SER A 69 -32.21 -16.87 7.44
C SER A 69 -30.80 -17.12 6.87
N MET A 70 -30.71 -17.82 5.73
CA MET A 70 -29.45 -18.15 5.06
C MET A 70 -29.11 -17.07 4.03
N GLU A 71 -28.80 -15.87 4.52
CA GLU A 71 -28.56 -14.68 3.69
C GLU A 71 -27.44 -14.90 2.67
N TRP A 72 -26.32 -15.51 3.11
CA TRP A 72 -25.17 -15.74 2.22
C TRP A 72 -25.50 -16.69 1.07
N ALA A 73 -26.22 -17.78 1.32
CA ALA A 73 -26.60 -18.74 0.28
C ALA A 73 -27.63 -18.13 -0.69
N SER A 74 -28.60 -17.39 -0.16
CA SER A 74 -29.59 -16.66 -0.95
C SER A 74 -28.96 -15.65 -1.90
N LEU A 75 -28.12 -14.74 -1.37
CA LEU A 75 -27.43 -13.72 -2.15
C LEU A 75 -26.45 -14.36 -3.14
N SER A 76 -25.79 -15.46 -2.77
CA SER A 76 -24.87 -16.15 -3.66
C SER A 76 -25.59 -16.71 -4.90
N LEU A 77 -26.74 -17.39 -4.70
CA LEU A 77 -27.56 -17.89 -5.80
C LEU A 77 -28.07 -16.74 -6.67
N PHE A 78 -28.47 -15.63 -6.05
CA PHE A 78 -28.96 -14.45 -6.75
C PHE A 78 -27.90 -13.85 -7.68
N HIS A 79 -26.71 -13.51 -7.17
CA HIS A 79 -25.62 -12.93 -7.96
C HIS A 79 -25.13 -13.85 -9.08
N LEU A 80 -24.99 -15.15 -8.78
CA LEU A 80 -24.62 -16.16 -9.78
C LEU A 80 -25.63 -16.18 -10.95
N TRP A 81 -26.92 -16.16 -10.61
CA TRP A 81 -27.99 -16.23 -11.60
C TRP A 81 -28.09 -14.95 -12.44
N PHE A 82 -27.91 -13.78 -11.83
CA PHE A 82 -27.88 -12.51 -12.57
C PHE A 82 -26.74 -12.45 -13.58
N GLY A 83 -25.53 -12.83 -13.17
CA GLY A 83 -24.39 -12.91 -14.10
C GLY A 83 -24.67 -13.86 -15.26
N PHE A 84 -25.29 -15.02 -14.98
CA PHE A 84 -25.67 -15.99 -16.01
C PHE A 84 -26.69 -15.44 -17.00
N LEU A 85 -27.77 -14.83 -16.53
CA LEU A 85 -28.80 -14.25 -17.41
C LEU A 85 -28.27 -13.07 -18.24
N GLN A 86 -27.44 -12.19 -17.65
CA GLN A 86 -26.79 -11.12 -18.40
C GLN A 86 -25.83 -11.66 -19.47
N GLY A 87 -25.12 -12.77 -19.19
CA GLY A 87 -24.30 -13.47 -20.18
C GLY A 87 -25.12 -14.00 -21.35
N LEU A 88 -26.25 -14.67 -21.08
CA LEU A 88 -27.18 -15.12 -22.13
C LEU A 88 -27.73 -13.95 -22.95
N LEU A 89 -28.08 -12.85 -22.29
CA LEU A 89 -28.50 -11.60 -22.93
C LEU A 89 -27.38 -10.98 -23.80
N CYS A 90 -26.12 -11.18 -23.45
CA CYS A 90 -25.02 -10.75 -24.30
C CYS A 90 -24.91 -11.62 -25.57
N PHE A 91 -25.04 -12.94 -25.42
CA PHE A 91 -24.68 -13.91 -26.46
C PHE A 91 -25.78 -14.30 -27.45
N LEU A 92 -27.05 -14.32 -27.02
CA LEU A 92 -28.19 -14.71 -27.87
C LEU A 92 -28.75 -13.52 -28.67
N ASN A 93 -27.90 -12.67 -29.24
CA ASN A 93 -28.32 -11.50 -30.02
C ASN A 93 -28.39 -11.82 -31.52
N SER A 94 -29.35 -11.23 -32.23
CA SER A 94 -29.51 -11.32 -33.67
C SER A 94 -29.88 -9.97 -34.25
N SER A 95 -29.44 -9.67 -35.47
CA SER A 95 -29.76 -8.42 -36.16
C SER A 95 -31.27 -8.22 -36.40
N SER A 96 -32.07 -9.30 -36.33
CA SER A 96 -33.53 -9.24 -36.45
C SER A 96 -34.21 -8.62 -35.22
N LEU A 97 -33.55 -8.61 -34.05
CA LEU A 97 -34.08 -8.06 -32.81
C LEU A 97 -33.95 -6.53 -32.73
N GLU A 98 -33.07 -5.90 -33.52
CA GLU A 98 -32.80 -4.46 -33.44
C GLU A 98 -34.04 -3.58 -33.77
N SER A 99 -34.95 -4.10 -34.60
CA SER A 99 -36.19 -3.41 -34.96
C SER A 99 -37.34 -3.61 -33.98
N ASP A 100 -37.23 -4.52 -33.00
CA ASP A 100 -38.30 -4.78 -32.04
C ASP A 100 -38.35 -3.69 -30.95
N ILE A 101 -39.54 -3.14 -30.73
CA ILE A 101 -39.81 -2.14 -29.69
C ILE A 101 -39.47 -2.72 -28.30
N LYS A 102 -39.75 -4.00 -28.06
CA LYS A 102 -39.49 -4.65 -26.77
C LYS A 102 -37.98 -4.81 -26.49
N GLU A 103 -37.17 -5.04 -27.51
CA GLU A 103 -35.70 -5.06 -27.39
C GLU A 103 -35.16 -3.65 -27.11
N GLN A 104 -35.72 -2.61 -27.78
CA GLN A 104 -35.35 -1.22 -27.49
C GLN A 104 -35.66 -0.83 -26.03
N VAL A 105 -36.85 -1.19 -25.54
CA VAL A 105 -37.23 -0.98 -24.13
C VAL A 105 -36.25 -1.71 -23.21
N THR A 106 -35.90 -2.96 -23.52
CA THR A 106 -34.91 -3.73 -22.76
C THR A 106 -33.56 -2.99 -22.70
N ASN A 107 -33.06 -2.49 -23.83
CA ASN A 107 -31.80 -1.76 -23.90
C ASN A 107 -31.83 -0.46 -23.08
N TYR A 108 -32.94 0.29 -23.11
CA TYR A 108 -33.10 1.48 -22.27
C TYR A 108 -33.16 1.15 -20.78
N LEU A 109 -33.85 0.07 -20.39
CA LEU A 109 -33.90 -0.38 -19.00
C LEU A 109 -32.52 -0.82 -18.50
N LEU A 110 -31.73 -1.52 -19.33
CA LEU A 110 -30.34 -1.88 -19.01
C LEU A 110 -29.49 -0.63 -18.76
N LEU A 111 -29.55 0.37 -19.65
CA LEU A 111 -28.83 1.63 -19.49
C LEU A 111 -29.27 2.40 -18.23
N ALA A 112 -30.58 2.51 -18.01
CA ALA A 112 -31.15 3.16 -16.83
C ALA A 112 -30.67 2.48 -15.53
N SER A 113 -30.55 1.14 -15.53
CA SER A 113 -30.04 0.39 -14.40
C SER A 113 -28.60 0.80 -14.03
N VAL A 114 -27.72 0.96 -15.03
CA VAL A 114 -26.34 1.42 -14.83
C VAL A 114 -26.30 2.84 -14.28
N VAL A 115 -27.08 3.76 -14.88
CA VAL A 115 -27.13 5.16 -14.45
C VAL A 115 -27.61 5.26 -13.01
N MET A 116 -28.71 4.59 -12.65
CA MET A 116 -29.22 4.57 -11.28
C MET A 116 -28.20 3.96 -10.30
N ARG A 117 -27.52 2.87 -10.69
CA ARG A 117 -26.49 2.23 -9.85
C ARG A 117 -25.29 3.16 -9.61
N SER A 118 -24.92 3.91 -10.64
CA SER A 118 -23.81 4.85 -10.62
C SER A 118 -24.12 6.07 -9.76
N LEU A 119 -25.32 6.63 -9.93
CA LEU A 119 -25.83 7.71 -9.08
C LEU A 119 -25.88 7.29 -7.63
N TRP A 120 -26.43 6.10 -7.34
CA TRP A 120 -26.45 5.53 -5.99
C TRP A 120 -25.05 5.44 -5.40
N ALA A 121 -24.12 4.79 -6.08
CA ALA A 121 -22.76 4.58 -5.60
C ALA A 121 -22.01 5.91 -5.36
N LEU A 122 -22.28 6.94 -6.17
CA LEU A 122 -21.72 8.28 -5.99
C LEU A 122 -22.35 8.99 -4.78
N THR A 123 -23.69 8.97 -4.65
CA THR A 123 -24.39 9.60 -3.51
C THR A 123 -24.00 8.96 -2.18
N ASP A 124 -23.87 7.64 -2.13
CA ASP A 124 -23.49 6.89 -0.92
C ASP A 124 -22.08 7.28 -0.41
N ARG A 125 -21.17 7.62 -1.33
CA ARG A 125 -19.80 8.09 -1.00
C ARG A 125 -19.76 9.56 -0.63
N LEU A 126 -20.51 10.41 -1.33
CA LEU A 126 -20.61 11.84 -1.00
C LEU A 126 -21.23 12.07 0.39
N CYS A 127 -22.19 11.23 0.78
CA CYS A 127 -22.81 11.25 2.11
C CYS A 127 -21.96 10.61 3.21
N GLY A 128 -20.80 10.03 2.89
CA GLY A 128 -19.92 9.38 3.87
C GLY A 128 -20.48 8.10 4.50
N SER A 129 -21.53 7.52 3.91
CA SER A 129 -22.24 6.34 4.45
C SER A 129 -21.53 5.01 4.15
N THR A 130 -20.45 5.04 3.36
CA THR A 130 -19.72 3.85 2.91
C THR A 130 -18.71 3.37 3.94
N SER A 131 -18.81 2.09 4.31
CA SER A 131 -17.76 1.39 5.04
C SER A 131 -16.79 0.72 4.05
N TYR A 132 -15.53 1.14 4.07
CA TYR A 132 -14.50 0.55 3.21
C TYR A 132 -13.95 -0.72 3.85
N GLN A 133 -14.08 -1.86 3.16
CA GLN A 133 -13.51 -3.14 3.59
C GLN A 133 -12.31 -3.52 2.71
N SER A 134 -11.27 -4.06 3.33
CA SER A 134 -10.12 -4.63 2.63
C SER A 134 -10.50 -5.99 2.04
N VAL A 135 -10.97 -6.02 0.80
CA VAL A 135 -11.33 -7.24 0.08
C VAL A 135 -10.74 -7.21 -1.32
N VAL A 136 -10.20 -8.35 -1.76
CA VAL A 136 -9.63 -8.52 -3.12
C VAL A 136 -10.75 -8.47 -4.17
N LEU A 137 -11.73 -9.36 -4.02
CA LEU A 137 -12.93 -9.43 -4.84
C LEU A 137 -14.12 -9.75 -3.94
N THR A 138 -15.23 -9.04 -4.07
CA THR A 138 -16.44 -9.32 -3.29
C THR A 138 -17.08 -10.63 -3.76
N SER A 139 -17.83 -11.30 -2.88
CA SER A 139 -18.56 -12.52 -3.26
C SER A 139 -19.56 -12.27 -4.39
N ALA A 140 -20.21 -11.10 -4.39
CA ALA A 140 -21.12 -10.68 -5.44
C ALA A 140 -20.42 -10.58 -6.81
N GLU A 141 -19.31 -9.84 -6.89
CA GLU A 141 -18.52 -9.71 -8.13
C GLU A 141 -18.02 -11.07 -8.63
N ALA A 142 -17.48 -11.90 -7.72
CA ALA A 142 -16.96 -13.22 -8.06
C ALA A 142 -18.05 -14.13 -8.65
N LEU A 143 -19.26 -14.10 -8.07
CA LEU A 143 -20.38 -14.92 -8.52
C LEU A 143 -21.02 -14.38 -9.79
N GLU A 144 -21.10 -13.06 -9.98
CA GLU A 144 -21.56 -12.47 -11.24
C GLU A 144 -20.60 -12.78 -12.40
N LEU A 145 -19.29 -12.67 -12.19
CA LEU A 145 -18.27 -13.09 -13.16
C LEU A 145 -18.37 -14.59 -13.48
N LEU A 146 -18.55 -15.43 -12.46
CA LEU A 146 -18.71 -16.87 -12.62
C LEU A 146 -19.99 -17.21 -13.40
N GLY A 147 -21.10 -16.54 -13.09
CA GLY A 147 -22.37 -16.71 -13.79
C GLY A 147 -22.24 -16.38 -15.27
N PHE A 148 -21.63 -15.24 -15.58
CA PHE A 148 -21.37 -14.81 -16.96
C PHE A 148 -20.47 -15.80 -17.71
N ALA A 149 -19.43 -16.30 -17.03
CA ALA A 149 -18.54 -17.33 -17.56
C ALA A 149 -19.29 -18.65 -17.85
N ILE A 150 -20.19 -19.08 -16.96
CA ILE A 150 -21.04 -20.27 -17.17
C ILE A 150 -21.97 -20.05 -18.38
N ALA A 151 -22.55 -18.86 -18.55
CA ALA A 151 -23.40 -18.54 -19.69
C ALA A 151 -22.67 -18.74 -21.04
N SER A 152 -21.35 -18.49 -21.09
CA SER A 152 -20.55 -18.71 -22.29
C SER A 152 -20.46 -20.18 -22.72
N THR A 153 -20.72 -21.14 -21.82
CA THR A 153 -20.69 -22.59 -22.14
C THR A 153 -21.81 -23.02 -23.10
N THR A 154 -22.80 -22.17 -23.33
CA THR A 154 -23.79 -22.35 -24.41
C THR A 154 -23.15 -22.26 -25.80
N MET A 155 -21.96 -21.67 -25.91
CA MET A 155 -21.18 -21.58 -27.14
C MET A 155 -20.17 -22.74 -27.28
N VAL A 156 -19.66 -22.92 -28.50
CA VAL A 156 -18.58 -23.90 -28.80
C VAL A 156 -17.37 -23.67 -27.89
N LEU A 157 -16.74 -24.78 -27.46
CA LEU A 157 -15.67 -24.81 -26.45
C LEU A 157 -14.56 -23.77 -26.65
N ASN A 158 -14.12 -23.53 -27.90
CA ASN A 158 -13.07 -22.56 -28.17
C ASN A 158 -13.53 -21.11 -27.91
N LYS A 159 -14.78 -20.79 -28.24
CA LYS A 159 -15.36 -19.46 -28.01
C LYS A 159 -15.64 -19.24 -26.52
N SER A 160 -16.15 -20.27 -25.85
CA SER A 160 -16.41 -20.21 -24.40
C SER A 160 -15.12 -20.06 -23.61
N ALA A 161 -14.04 -20.78 -23.96
CA ALA A 161 -12.74 -20.64 -23.33
C ALA A 161 -12.17 -19.20 -23.44
N ALA A 162 -12.34 -18.54 -24.59
CA ALA A 162 -11.90 -17.16 -24.79
C ALA A 162 -12.69 -16.16 -23.91
N ILE A 163 -14.00 -16.35 -23.77
CA ILE A 163 -14.84 -15.54 -22.89
C ILE A 163 -14.51 -15.78 -21.42
N ILE A 164 -14.31 -17.03 -21.00
CA ILE A 164 -13.90 -17.37 -19.63
C ILE A 164 -12.58 -16.66 -19.29
N ALA A 165 -11.58 -16.72 -20.18
CA ALA A 165 -10.33 -15.99 -20.00
C ALA A 165 -10.54 -14.46 -19.93
N LEU A 166 -11.47 -13.90 -20.72
CA LEU A 166 -11.81 -12.48 -20.64
C LEU A 166 -12.43 -12.10 -19.29
N MET A 167 -13.30 -12.97 -18.72
CA MET A 167 -13.88 -12.75 -17.39
C MET A 167 -12.82 -12.81 -16.29
N VAL A 168 -11.82 -13.69 -16.42
CA VAL A 168 -10.65 -13.71 -15.53
C VAL A 168 -9.89 -12.39 -15.64
N ALA A 169 -9.65 -11.88 -16.86
CA ALA A 169 -9.00 -10.58 -17.06
C ALA A 169 -9.80 -9.44 -16.41
N LEU A 170 -11.12 -9.42 -16.59
CA LEU A 170 -11.99 -8.44 -15.94
C LEU A 170 -11.89 -8.52 -14.40
N GLY A 171 -11.93 -9.72 -13.83
CA GLY A 171 -11.75 -9.94 -12.40
C GLY A 171 -10.42 -9.39 -11.90
N THR A 172 -9.32 -9.64 -12.61
CA THR A 172 -8.01 -9.09 -12.24
C THR A 172 -7.94 -7.56 -12.33
N ILE A 173 -8.66 -6.93 -13.27
CA ILE A 173 -8.73 -5.46 -13.38
C ILE A 173 -9.54 -4.87 -12.22
N ILE A 174 -10.64 -5.51 -11.81
CA ILE A 174 -11.39 -5.09 -10.62
C ILE A 174 -10.48 -5.11 -9.39
N VAL A 175 -9.66 -6.15 -9.24
CA VAL A 175 -8.65 -6.23 -8.17
C VAL A 175 -7.62 -5.10 -8.30
N ASP A 176 -7.10 -4.84 -9.50
CA ASP A 176 -6.11 -3.77 -9.76
C ASP A 176 -6.65 -2.38 -9.39
N LEU A 177 -7.93 -2.11 -9.69
CA LEU A 177 -8.64 -0.89 -9.32
C LEU A 177 -8.84 -0.78 -7.80
N ARG A 178 -9.28 -1.85 -7.13
CA ARG A 178 -9.46 -1.85 -5.65
C ARG A 178 -8.13 -1.65 -4.91
N MET A 179 -7.05 -2.22 -5.43
CA MET A 179 -5.70 -2.01 -4.91
C MET A 179 -5.11 -0.65 -5.32
N LYS A 180 -5.82 0.16 -6.12
CA LYS A 180 -5.38 1.42 -6.74
C LYS A 180 -3.95 1.36 -7.31
N SER A 181 -3.62 0.24 -7.94
CA SER A 181 -2.32 0.04 -8.58
C SER A 181 -2.03 1.14 -9.61
N LEU A 182 -0.76 1.51 -9.74
CA LEU A 182 -0.28 2.58 -10.64
C LEU A 182 -0.77 2.39 -12.09
N LEU A 183 -0.87 1.15 -12.55
CA LEU A 183 -1.19 0.80 -13.93
C LEU A 183 -2.66 0.36 -14.13
N ALA A 184 -3.51 0.47 -13.09
CA ALA A 184 -4.91 0.03 -13.17
C ALA A 184 -5.74 0.76 -14.24
N LEU A 185 -5.61 2.09 -14.35
CA LEU A 185 -6.31 2.88 -15.37
C LEU A 185 -5.81 2.58 -16.80
N PRO A 186 -4.49 2.54 -17.07
CA PRO A 186 -3.98 2.05 -18.35
C PRO A 186 -4.50 0.65 -18.73
N ASN A 187 -4.54 -0.29 -17.79
CA ASN A 187 -5.05 -1.64 -18.04
C ASN A 187 -6.54 -1.64 -18.37
N LEU A 188 -7.34 -0.84 -17.65
CA LEU A 188 -8.76 -0.69 -17.94
C LEU A 188 -8.98 -0.14 -19.36
N ILE A 189 -8.23 0.89 -19.75
CA ILE A 189 -8.30 1.46 -21.11
C ILE A 189 -7.90 0.40 -22.15
N CYS A 190 -6.78 -0.30 -21.93
CA CYS A 190 -6.32 -1.35 -22.82
C CYS A 190 -7.36 -2.47 -22.96
N PHE A 191 -7.93 -2.93 -21.85
CA PHE A 191 -8.99 -3.93 -21.82
C PHE A 191 -10.22 -3.48 -22.62
N SER A 192 -10.70 -2.26 -22.39
CA SER A 192 -11.85 -1.71 -23.13
C SER A 192 -11.57 -1.63 -24.63
N VAL A 193 -10.39 -1.11 -25.03
CA VAL A 193 -10.01 -0.96 -26.44
C VAL A 193 -9.89 -2.32 -27.13
N VAL A 194 -9.17 -3.27 -26.55
CA VAL A 194 -8.98 -4.61 -27.13
C VAL A 194 -10.30 -5.37 -27.19
N THR A 195 -11.14 -5.25 -26.15
CA THR A 195 -12.44 -5.93 -26.08
C THR A 195 -13.40 -5.40 -27.15
N THR A 196 -13.55 -4.08 -27.25
CA THR A 196 -14.50 -3.44 -28.17
C THR A 196 -14.06 -3.52 -29.62
N ILE A 197 -12.78 -3.30 -29.92
CA ILE A 197 -12.30 -3.21 -31.31
C ILE A 197 -12.00 -4.60 -31.88
N THR A 198 -11.26 -5.44 -31.16
CA THR A 198 -10.67 -6.65 -31.75
C THR A 198 -11.27 -7.96 -31.25
N PHE A 199 -11.64 -8.06 -29.97
CA PHE A 199 -12.02 -9.33 -29.35
C PHE A 199 -13.32 -9.91 -29.92
N PHE A 200 -14.42 -9.14 -29.93
CA PHE A 200 -15.70 -9.63 -30.43
C PHE A 200 -15.69 -9.87 -31.94
N GLN A 201 -14.87 -9.10 -32.68
CA GLN A 201 -14.63 -9.36 -34.11
C GLN A 201 -13.93 -10.71 -34.31
N ALA A 202 -12.88 -10.99 -33.53
CA ALA A 202 -12.16 -12.26 -33.57
C ALA A 202 -13.03 -13.45 -33.16
N LEU A 203 -13.94 -13.26 -32.19
CA LEU A 203 -14.86 -14.30 -31.71
C LEU A 203 -15.97 -14.62 -32.73
N GLN A 204 -16.22 -13.71 -33.70
CA GLN A 204 -17.33 -13.78 -34.65
C GLN A 204 -18.67 -13.99 -33.94
N VAL A 205 -18.93 -13.20 -32.89
CA VAL A 205 -20.18 -13.19 -32.13
C VAL A 205 -20.73 -11.79 -32.15
N GLN A 206 -21.99 -11.63 -32.57
CA GLN A 206 -22.72 -10.38 -32.43
C GLN A 206 -23.14 -10.25 -30.95
N ALA A 207 -22.32 -9.62 -30.12
CA ALA A 207 -22.67 -9.38 -28.73
C ALA A 207 -23.64 -8.20 -28.60
N ASN A 208 -24.67 -8.29 -27.75
CA ASN A 208 -25.49 -7.12 -27.43
C ASN A 208 -24.64 -6.10 -26.63
N PRO A 209 -24.38 -4.89 -27.17
CA PRO A 209 -23.51 -3.90 -26.53
C PRO A 209 -24.11 -3.29 -25.27
N PHE A 210 -25.45 -3.20 -25.16
CA PHE A 210 -26.14 -2.68 -23.98
C PHE A 210 -26.08 -3.66 -22.82
N ALA A 211 -26.24 -4.97 -23.08
CA ALA A 211 -26.10 -6.00 -22.06
C ALA A 211 -24.67 -6.08 -21.54
N LEU A 212 -23.68 -6.06 -22.44
CA LEU A 212 -22.26 -6.04 -22.08
C LEU A 212 -21.88 -4.77 -21.33
N GLY A 213 -22.31 -3.60 -21.82
CA GLY A 213 -22.09 -2.32 -21.16
C GLY A 213 -22.75 -2.24 -19.78
N CYS A 214 -23.92 -2.86 -19.62
CA CYS A 214 -24.59 -2.97 -18.33
C CYS A 214 -23.80 -3.82 -17.33
N PHE A 215 -23.35 -5.00 -17.77
CA PHE A 215 -22.52 -5.89 -16.95
C PHE A 215 -21.21 -5.22 -16.53
N LEU A 216 -20.45 -4.68 -17.49
CA LEU A 216 -19.16 -4.01 -17.22
C LEU A 216 -19.34 -2.75 -16.39
N GLY A 217 -20.33 -1.91 -16.72
CA GLY A 217 -20.58 -0.65 -16.03
C GLY A 217 -20.92 -0.86 -14.56
N ARG A 218 -21.76 -1.85 -14.25
CA ARG A 218 -22.15 -2.14 -12.87
C ARG A 218 -21.01 -2.70 -12.02
N LEU A 219 -20.13 -3.53 -12.60
CA LEU A 219 -18.99 -4.13 -11.89
C LEU A 219 -17.82 -3.15 -11.70
N ILE A 220 -17.51 -2.32 -12.69
CA ILE A 220 -16.31 -1.47 -12.69
C ILE A 220 -16.53 -0.14 -11.98
N PHE A 221 -17.76 0.39 -12.00
CA PHE A 221 -18.01 1.77 -11.55
C PHE A 221 -17.63 2.00 -10.08
N GLU A 222 -17.97 1.08 -9.18
CA GLU A 222 -17.62 1.18 -7.76
C GLU A 222 -16.11 1.16 -7.50
N PRO A 223 -15.35 0.13 -7.94
CA PRO A 223 -13.88 0.15 -7.84
C PRO A 223 -13.24 1.41 -8.44
N LEU A 224 -13.80 1.94 -9.53
CA LEU A 224 -13.26 3.11 -10.23
C LEU A 224 -13.42 4.40 -9.40
N ILE A 225 -14.58 4.63 -8.80
CA ILE A 225 -14.78 5.81 -7.94
C ILE A 225 -14.04 5.65 -6.59
N ASP A 226 -13.85 4.42 -6.12
CA ASP A 226 -13.07 4.12 -4.91
C ASP A 226 -11.59 4.50 -5.02
N LEU A 227 -11.04 4.61 -6.25
CA LEU A 227 -9.72 5.20 -6.46
C LEU A 227 -9.58 6.57 -5.77
N TYR A 228 -10.64 7.38 -5.82
CA TYR A 228 -10.67 8.73 -5.25
C TYR A 228 -11.19 8.75 -3.80
N PHE A 229 -12.31 8.09 -3.52
CA PHE A 229 -13.00 8.22 -2.22
C PHE A 229 -12.48 7.30 -1.11
N SER A 230 -11.82 6.18 -1.44
CA SER A 230 -11.36 5.25 -0.42
C SER A 230 -10.19 5.83 0.38
N ASN A 231 -10.36 5.90 1.70
CA ASN A 231 -9.35 6.38 2.65
C ASN A 231 -8.46 5.26 3.21
N LEU A 232 -8.60 4.02 2.71
CA LEU A 232 -7.78 2.91 3.18
C LEU A 232 -6.30 3.14 2.86
N SER A 233 -5.45 2.89 3.85
CA SER A 233 -4.01 2.89 3.65
C SER A 233 -3.58 1.78 2.70
N VAL A 234 -2.37 1.90 2.15
CA VAL A 234 -1.82 0.89 1.24
C VAL A 234 -1.80 -0.50 1.88
N THR A 235 -1.35 -0.58 3.13
CA THR A 235 -1.16 -1.86 3.81
C THR A 235 -2.49 -2.49 4.23
N GLU A 236 -3.50 -1.67 4.56
CA GLU A 236 -4.88 -2.13 4.76
C GLU A 236 -5.48 -2.71 3.48
N ARG A 237 -5.31 -2.07 2.32
CA ARG A 237 -5.84 -2.59 1.04
C ARG A 237 -5.26 -3.97 0.70
N TRP A 238 -3.95 -4.12 0.84
CA TRP A 238 -3.25 -5.37 0.58
C TRP A 238 -3.35 -6.40 1.71
N MET A 239 -3.99 -6.06 2.84
CA MET A 239 -4.08 -6.90 4.03
C MET A 239 -4.56 -8.34 3.76
N PRO A 240 -5.59 -8.60 2.93
CA PRO A 240 -6.03 -9.97 2.65
C PRO A 240 -4.94 -10.82 2.02
N PHE A 241 -4.11 -10.22 1.17
CA PHE A 241 -2.98 -10.90 0.54
C PHE A 241 -1.78 -11.02 1.49
N LEU A 242 -1.49 -9.96 2.26
CA LEU A 242 -0.39 -9.95 3.23
C LEU A 242 -0.60 -10.95 4.37
N LEU A 243 -1.85 -11.17 4.78
CA LEU A 243 -2.22 -12.15 5.83
C LEU A 243 -2.50 -13.55 5.30
N ALA A 244 -2.55 -13.77 3.99
CA ALA A 244 -2.80 -15.09 3.42
C ALA A 244 -1.83 -16.15 3.97
N GLY A 245 -2.29 -17.39 4.12
CA GLY A 245 -1.45 -18.47 4.64
C GLY A 245 -0.23 -18.76 3.75
N ARG A 246 0.88 -19.22 4.35
CA ARG A 246 2.11 -19.59 3.62
C ARG A 246 1.82 -20.57 2.48
N LEU A 247 0.97 -21.56 2.73
CA LEU A 247 0.60 -22.57 1.74
C LEU A 247 -0.16 -21.95 0.57
N TRP A 248 -1.19 -21.17 0.85
CA TRP A 248 -2.01 -20.51 -0.18
C TRP A 248 -1.19 -19.58 -1.08
N ARG A 249 -0.28 -18.79 -0.51
CA ARG A 249 0.61 -17.94 -1.32
C ARG A 249 1.55 -18.76 -2.21
N ARG A 250 2.14 -19.84 -1.69
CA ARG A 250 3.01 -20.70 -2.51
C ARG A 250 2.23 -21.41 -3.61
N LEU A 251 1.04 -21.90 -3.29
CA LEU A 251 0.15 -22.53 -4.26
C LEU A 251 -0.31 -21.54 -5.33
N SER A 252 -0.44 -20.24 -5.02
CA SER A 252 -0.84 -19.22 -5.99
C SER A 252 0.16 -19.01 -7.14
N LEU A 253 1.43 -19.39 -6.97
CA LEU A 253 2.43 -19.30 -8.04
C LEU A 253 2.22 -20.34 -9.15
N PHE A 254 1.59 -21.47 -8.83
CA PHE A 254 1.31 -22.52 -9.81
C PHE A 254 0.29 -22.10 -10.88
N PRO A 255 -0.92 -21.60 -10.54
CA PRO A 255 -1.86 -21.11 -11.55
C PRO A 255 -1.31 -19.90 -12.30
N LEU A 256 -0.52 -19.02 -11.65
CA LEU A 256 0.17 -17.93 -12.34
C LEU A 256 1.11 -18.45 -13.43
N SER A 257 1.96 -19.43 -13.10
CA SER A 257 2.89 -20.04 -14.05
C SER A 257 2.17 -20.74 -15.21
N ILE A 258 1.02 -21.38 -14.94
CA ILE A 258 0.20 -22.01 -15.99
C ILE A 258 -0.34 -20.94 -16.95
N VAL A 259 -0.88 -19.84 -16.44
CA VAL A 259 -1.45 -18.77 -17.25
C VAL A 259 -0.38 -18.13 -18.14
N GLU A 260 0.81 -17.86 -17.60
CA GLU A 260 1.98 -17.37 -18.33
C GLU A 260 2.41 -18.36 -19.43
N LEU A 261 2.53 -19.64 -19.10
CA LEU A 261 2.90 -20.68 -20.06
C LEU A 261 1.87 -20.79 -21.19
N MET A 262 0.58 -20.74 -20.86
CA MET A 262 -0.50 -20.78 -21.85
C MET A 262 -0.43 -19.58 -22.80
N PHE A 263 -0.16 -18.38 -22.28
CA PHE A 263 0.08 -17.20 -23.12
C PHE A 263 1.29 -17.39 -24.05
N PHE A 264 2.41 -17.89 -23.53
CA PHE A 264 3.60 -18.16 -24.33
C PHE A 264 3.36 -19.19 -25.43
N VAL A 265 2.65 -20.28 -25.12
CA VAL A 265 2.25 -21.31 -26.10
C VAL A 265 1.36 -20.70 -27.19
N LEU A 266 0.39 -19.86 -26.82
CA LEU A 266 -0.46 -19.17 -27.79
C LEU A 266 0.32 -18.21 -28.69
N CYS A 267 1.34 -17.53 -28.16
CA CYS A 267 2.26 -16.74 -28.96
C CYS A 267 3.04 -17.63 -29.95
N ALA A 268 3.54 -18.79 -29.50
CA ALA A 268 4.30 -19.73 -30.32
C ALA A 268 3.47 -20.35 -31.46
N LEU A 269 2.17 -20.58 -31.25
CA LEU A 269 1.28 -21.09 -32.29
C LEU A 269 1.19 -20.17 -33.52
N LYS A 270 1.50 -18.87 -33.37
CA LYS A 270 1.61 -17.94 -34.52
C LYS A 270 2.65 -18.39 -35.54
N LEU A 271 3.69 -19.10 -35.12
CA LEU A 271 4.76 -19.58 -36.01
C LEU A 271 4.26 -20.54 -37.08
N GLY A 272 3.11 -21.19 -36.87
CA GLY A 272 2.51 -22.12 -37.84
C GLY A 272 1.82 -21.46 -39.04
N PHE A 273 1.54 -20.15 -38.98
CA PHE A 273 0.71 -19.45 -39.96
C PHE A 273 1.38 -18.14 -40.42
N LEU A 274 2.33 -18.19 -41.38
CA LEU A 274 3.06 -16.98 -41.77
C LEU A 274 3.35 -16.83 -43.26
N GLU A 275 2.81 -15.75 -43.84
CA GLU A 275 3.25 -15.14 -45.10
C GLU A 275 4.61 -14.39 -44.95
N PHE A 276 4.94 -13.92 -43.73
CA PHE A 276 6.16 -13.15 -43.40
C PHE A 276 7.10 -13.88 -42.43
N TRP A 277 7.35 -15.17 -42.70
CA TRP A 277 8.11 -16.06 -41.81
C TRP A 277 9.52 -15.55 -41.44
N TYR A 278 10.19 -14.86 -42.36
CA TYR A 278 11.56 -14.36 -42.18
C TYR A 278 11.71 -13.26 -41.12
N LEU A 279 10.64 -12.51 -40.79
CA LEU A 279 10.68 -11.47 -39.77
C LEU A 279 10.06 -11.97 -38.45
N VAL A 280 8.99 -12.75 -38.53
CA VAL A 280 8.26 -13.20 -37.34
C VAL A 280 9.01 -14.31 -36.60
N ILE A 281 9.67 -15.25 -37.28
CA ILE A 281 10.41 -16.33 -36.59
C ILE A 281 11.60 -15.75 -35.80
N PRO A 282 12.51 -14.95 -36.39
CA PRO A 282 13.61 -14.37 -35.62
C PRO A 282 13.13 -13.43 -34.52
N GLY A 283 12.09 -12.62 -34.80
CA GLY A 283 11.48 -11.75 -33.80
C GLY A 283 10.95 -12.54 -32.60
N PHE A 284 10.16 -13.59 -32.85
CA PHE A 284 9.65 -14.45 -31.78
C PHE A 284 10.78 -15.16 -31.03
N CYS A 285 11.83 -15.65 -31.70
CA CYS A 285 12.95 -16.29 -31.02
C CYS A 285 13.66 -15.31 -30.06
N VAL A 286 13.94 -14.08 -30.50
CA VAL A 286 14.62 -13.07 -29.68
C VAL A 286 13.72 -12.60 -28.54
N PHE A 287 12.50 -12.15 -28.84
CA PHE A 287 11.59 -11.60 -27.85
C PHE A 287 10.99 -12.67 -26.94
N GLY A 288 10.77 -13.88 -27.45
CA GLY A 288 10.30 -15.03 -26.66
C GLY A 288 11.37 -15.51 -25.68
N LEU A 289 12.65 -15.61 -26.10
CA LEU A 289 13.74 -15.92 -25.18
C LEU A 289 13.89 -14.83 -24.11
N PHE A 290 13.84 -13.56 -24.51
CA PHE A 290 13.87 -12.44 -23.57
C PHE A 290 12.72 -12.51 -22.56
N TRP A 291 11.50 -12.76 -23.03
CA TRP A 291 10.31 -12.92 -22.20
C TRP A 291 10.46 -14.07 -21.20
N VAL A 292 10.93 -15.24 -21.63
CA VAL A 292 11.15 -16.39 -20.73
C VAL A 292 12.17 -16.05 -19.63
N LEU A 293 13.26 -15.36 -19.98
CA LEU A 293 14.26 -14.95 -18.99
C LEU A 293 13.67 -13.95 -17.97
N CYS A 294 12.90 -12.97 -18.44
CA CYS A 294 12.20 -12.02 -17.57
C CYS A 294 11.18 -12.72 -16.65
N HIS A 295 10.39 -13.66 -17.16
CA HIS A 295 9.36 -14.34 -16.37
C HIS A 295 9.92 -15.36 -15.38
N MET A 296 11.06 -15.99 -15.70
CA MET A 296 11.81 -16.75 -14.72
C MET A 296 12.29 -15.88 -13.56
N VAL A 297 12.77 -14.66 -13.85
CA VAL A 297 13.12 -13.67 -12.80
C VAL A 297 11.88 -13.28 -12.02
N PHE A 298 10.76 -13.00 -12.68
CA PHE A 298 9.48 -12.66 -12.04
C PHE A 298 9.05 -13.72 -11.01
N LEU A 299 8.96 -14.99 -11.41
CA LEU A 299 8.56 -16.08 -10.52
C LEU A 299 9.51 -16.23 -9.33
N VAL A 300 10.83 -16.09 -9.55
CA VAL A 300 11.81 -16.12 -8.47
C VAL A 300 11.67 -14.91 -7.53
N THR A 301 11.40 -13.71 -8.05
CA THR A 301 11.15 -12.51 -7.22
C THR A 301 9.90 -12.67 -6.34
N LEU A 302 8.79 -13.17 -6.89
CA LEU A 302 7.57 -13.44 -6.14
C LEU A 302 7.79 -14.52 -5.07
N TRP A 303 8.51 -15.59 -5.41
CA TRP A 303 8.88 -16.63 -4.44
C TRP A 303 9.73 -16.07 -3.29
N GLY A 304 10.72 -15.23 -3.60
CA GLY A 304 11.55 -14.53 -2.62
C GLY A 304 10.73 -13.62 -1.71
N PHE A 305 9.82 -12.84 -2.29
CA PHE A 305 8.88 -11.98 -1.55
C PHE A 305 8.01 -12.79 -0.59
N HIS A 306 7.38 -13.87 -1.06
CA HIS A 306 6.55 -14.73 -0.22
C HIS A 306 7.32 -15.37 0.94
N THR A 307 8.60 -15.66 0.74
CA THR A 307 9.47 -16.20 1.80
C THR A 307 9.74 -15.13 2.87
N LYS A 308 10.13 -13.90 2.47
CA LYS A 308 10.30 -12.77 3.41
C LYS A 308 9.02 -12.40 4.16
N LEU A 309 7.88 -12.42 3.46
CA LEU A 309 6.58 -12.18 4.07
C LEU A 309 6.19 -13.29 5.06
N SER A 310 6.45 -14.55 4.74
CA SER A 310 6.21 -15.67 5.65
C SER A 310 7.05 -15.59 6.92
N GLU A 311 8.29 -15.08 6.83
CA GLU A 311 9.13 -14.84 8.00
C GLU A 311 8.58 -13.70 8.85
N SER A 312 8.13 -12.61 8.21
CA SER A 312 7.50 -11.47 8.89
C SER A 312 6.24 -11.88 9.65
N GLN A 313 5.38 -12.70 9.05
CA GLN A 313 4.19 -13.25 9.70
C GLN A 313 4.51 -14.16 10.89
N LYS A 314 5.60 -14.94 10.84
CA LYS A 314 6.01 -15.77 11.99
C LYS A 314 6.38 -14.91 13.19
N VAL A 315 7.05 -13.78 12.95
CA VAL A 315 7.37 -12.81 14.02
C VAL A 315 6.11 -12.18 14.57
N LEU A 316 5.17 -11.77 13.70
CA LEU A 316 3.87 -11.23 14.12
C LEU A 316 3.10 -12.22 15.00
N ALA A 317 3.05 -13.49 14.60
CA ALA A 317 2.38 -14.54 15.37
C ALA A 317 3.05 -14.80 16.73
N ALA A 318 4.37 -14.66 16.81
CA ALA A 318 5.12 -14.78 18.07
C ALA A 318 4.89 -13.58 19.00
N GLN A 319 4.71 -12.38 18.45
CA GLN A 319 4.58 -11.13 19.20
C GLN A 319 3.15 -10.88 19.73
N ARG A 320 2.14 -11.64 19.28
CA ARG A 320 0.69 -11.43 19.60
C ARG A 320 0.26 -9.96 19.48
N SER A 321 0.91 -9.22 18.59
CA SER A 321 0.75 -7.78 18.45
C SER A 321 -0.32 -7.43 17.41
N ASP A 322 -0.77 -6.18 17.51
CA ASP A 322 -1.85 -5.65 16.70
C ASP A 322 -1.52 -5.61 15.19
N ARG A 323 -2.52 -5.58 14.31
CA ARG A 323 -2.33 -5.68 12.84
C ARG A 323 -1.42 -4.58 12.26
N SER A 324 -1.38 -3.41 12.90
CA SER A 324 -0.52 -2.28 12.56
C SER A 324 0.98 -2.54 12.76
N SER A 325 1.35 -3.62 13.47
CA SER A 325 2.75 -4.01 13.67
C SER A 325 3.37 -4.71 12.45
N LEU A 326 2.57 -5.24 11.52
CA LEU A 326 3.09 -5.95 10.34
C LEU A 326 3.97 -5.06 9.47
N ASP A 327 3.57 -3.80 9.26
CA ASP A 327 4.31 -2.83 8.44
C ASP A 327 5.70 -2.55 9.02
N ARG A 328 5.79 -2.45 10.35
CA ARG A 328 7.05 -2.26 11.07
C ARG A 328 7.94 -3.51 10.96
N ILE A 329 7.36 -4.70 11.08
CA ILE A 329 8.08 -5.97 10.92
C ILE A 329 8.63 -6.10 9.50
N MET A 330 7.81 -5.78 8.49
CA MET A 330 8.22 -5.81 7.08
C MET A 330 9.33 -4.79 6.79
N ALA A 331 9.23 -3.57 7.34
CA ALA A 331 10.26 -2.55 7.22
C ALA A 331 11.59 -2.99 7.85
N SER A 332 11.57 -3.51 9.08
CA SER A 332 12.78 -3.97 9.79
C SER A 332 13.47 -5.16 9.10
N ARG A 333 12.73 -6.01 8.38
CA ARG A 333 13.24 -7.15 7.61
C ARG A 333 13.70 -6.80 6.19
N GLY A 334 13.77 -5.51 5.85
CA GLY A 334 14.24 -5.06 4.53
C GLY A 334 13.31 -5.46 3.38
N VAL A 335 12.01 -5.67 3.63
CA VAL A 335 11.02 -5.94 2.58
C VAL A 335 10.94 -4.74 1.63
N ARG A 336 11.03 -3.52 2.16
CA ARG A 336 11.04 -2.30 1.36
C ARG A 336 12.15 -2.26 0.31
N HIS A 337 13.39 -2.51 0.73
CA HIS A 337 14.53 -2.50 -0.19
C HIS A 337 14.39 -3.58 -1.25
N PHE A 338 13.91 -4.77 -0.85
CA PHE A 338 13.56 -5.84 -1.78
C PHE A 338 12.48 -5.40 -2.79
N CYS A 339 11.43 -4.72 -2.33
CA CYS A 339 10.35 -4.24 -3.20
C CYS A 339 10.84 -3.19 -4.19
N LEU A 340 11.65 -2.22 -3.76
CA LEU A 340 12.18 -1.16 -4.63
C LEU A 340 13.13 -1.70 -5.72
N ILE A 341 13.91 -2.75 -5.40
CA ILE A 341 14.71 -3.44 -6.41
C ILE A 341 13.79 -4.23 -7.35
N SER A 342 12.86 -4.99 -6.79
CA SER A 342 11.98 -5.89 -7.56
C SER A 342 11.03 -5.13 -8.48
N GLU A 343 10.50 -3.98 -8.06
CA GLU A 343 9.66 -3.10 -8.87
C GLU A 343 10.28 -2.83 -10.25
N ARG A 344 11.57 -2.47 -10.28
CA ARG A 344 12.31 -2.24 -11.51
C ARG A 344 12.34 -3.46 -12.42
N LEU A 345 12.44 -4.65 -11.83
CA LEU A 345 12.50 -5.92 -12.56
C LEU A 345 11.14 -6.29 -13.14
N LEU A 346 10.09 -6.12 -12.35
CA LEU A 346 8.72 -6.36 -12.80
C LEU A 346 8.31 -5.41 -13.93
N PHE A 347 8.81 -4.18 -13.94
CA PHE A 347 8.61 -3.27 -15.07
C PHE A 347 9.18 -3.84 -16.38
N PHE A 348 10.34 -4.51 -16.34
CA PHE A 348 10.87 -5.20 -17.53
C PHE A 348 10.05 -6.41 -17.93
N CYS A 349 9.48 -7.15 -16.98
CA CYS A 349 8.56 -8.24 -17.28
C CYS A 349 7.33 -7.73 -18.04
N LEU A 350 6.69 -6.68 -17.52
CA LEU A 350 5.57 -5.98 -18.17
C LEU A 350 5.92 -5.55 -19.60
N LEU A 351 7.07 -4.89 -19.77
CA LEU A 351 7.52 -4.47 -21.09
C LEU A 351 7.75 -5.67 -22.01
N SER A 352 8.33 -6.76 -21.51
CA SER A 352 8.57 -7.98 -22.29
C SER A 352 7.25 -8.61 -22.75
N THR A 353 6.21 -8.62 -21.92
CA THR A 353 4.88 -9.12 -22.26
C THR A 353 4.20 -8.27 -23.32
N VAL A 354 4.28 -6.94 -23.21
CA VAL A 354 3.77 -6.02 -24.24
C VAL A 354 4.49 -6.22 -25.57
N ILE A 355 5.82 -6.35 -25.57
CA ILE A 355 6.60 -6.57 -26.80
C ILE A 355 6.26 -7.93 -27.42
N LEU A 356 6.25 -9.01 -26.63
CA LEU A 356 5.93 -10.34 -27.12
C LEU A 356 4.50 -10.41 -27.65
N GLY A 357 3.54 -9.78 -26.95
CA GLY A 357 2.16 -9.66 -27.38
C GLY A 357 2.01 -8.89 -28.69
N ALA A 358 2.73 -7.77 -28.86
CA ALA A 358 2.70 -6.99 -30.09
C ALA A 358 3.30 -7.76 -31.29
N VAL A 359 4.47 -8.38 -31.11
CA VAL A 359 5.11 -9.19 -32.16
C VAL A 359 4.27 -10.43 -32.49
N SER A 360 3.61 -11.00 -31.48
CA SER A 360 2.78 -12.19 -31.61
C SER A 360 1.30 -11.89 -31.82
N TRP A 361 0.93 -10.65 -32.16
CA TRP A 361 -0.47 -10.26 -32.27
C TRP A 361 -1.22 -11.11 -33.30
N GLN A 362 -2.40 -11.62 -32.91
CA GLN A 362 -3.25 -12.48 -33.74
C GLN A 362 -4.66 -11.87 -33.80
N LEU A 363 -5.06 -11.37 -34.97
CA LEU A 363 -6.37 -10.74 -35.18
C LEU A 363 -7.54 -11.71 -35.14
N SER A 364 -7.30 -13.00 -35.44
CA SER A 364 -8.35 -14.03 -35.51
C SER A 364 -8.49 -14.88 -34.25
N ASN A 365 -7.56 -14.76 -33.29
CA ASN A 365 -7.51 -15.62 -32.11
C ASN A 365 -7.95 -14.87 -30.86
N ALA A 366 -9.24 -14.97 -30.52
CA ALA A 366 -9.81 -14.33 -29.34
C ALA A 366 -9.21 -14.84 -28.02
N LEU A 367 -8.83 -16.13 -27.96
CA LEU A 367 -8.20 -16.71 -26.77
C LEU A 367 -6.83 -16.08 -26.48
N PHE A 368 -6.04 -15.81 -27.53
CA PHE A 368 -4.78 -15.08 -27.41
C PHE A 368 -4.99 -13.68 -26.82
N MET A 369 -5.97 -12.92 -27.34
CA MET A 369 -6.28 -11.58 -26.84
C MET A 369 -6.70 -11.59 -25.37
N SER A 370 -7.57 -12.52 -24.97
CA SER A 370 -7.96 -12.66 -23.56
C SER A 370 -6.78 -13.01 -22.67
N MET A 371 -5.95 -13.99 -23.07
CA MET A 371 -4.79 -14.40 -22.28
C MET A 371 -3.74 -13.29 -22.15
N PHE A 372 -3.53 -12.50 -23.21
CA PHE A 372 -2.71 -11.28 -23.15
C PHE A 372 -3.22 -10.32 -22.09
N LEU A 373 -4.53 -10.05 -22.07
CA LEU A 373 -5.14 -9.15 -21.07
C LEU A 373 -5.02 -9.70 -19.64
N VAL A 374 -5.18 -11.01 -19.43
CA VAL A 374 -4.99 -11.65 -18.10
C VAL A 374 -3.56 -11.50 -17.61
N VAL A 375 -2.58 -11.82 -18.47
CA VAL A 375 -1.17 -11.78 -18.08
C VAL A 375 -0.75 -10.34 -17.79
N LEU A 376 -1.13 -9.38 -18.64
CA LEU A 376 -0.83 -7.96 -18.47
C LEU A 376 -1.38 -7.40 -17.14
N SER A 377 -2.65 -7.69 -16.81
CA SER A 377 -3.26 -7.22 -15.56
C SER A 377 -2.67 -7.89 -14.32
N MET A 378 -2.32 -9.18 -14.39
CA MET A 378 -1.67 -9.90 -13.29
C MET A 378 -0.26 -9.36 -12.99
N GLU A 379 0.54 -9.16 -14.03
CA GLU A 379 1.88 -8.58 -13.89
C GLU A 379 1.81 -7.13 -13.36
N SER A 380 0.82 -6.37 -13.83
CA SER A 380 0.55 -5.01 -13.34
C SER A 380 0.21 -4.99 -11.86
N LEU A 381 -0.65 -5.91 -11.42
CA LEU A 381 -1.02 -6.04 -10.02
C LEU A 381 0.20 -6.37 -9.15
N ALA A 382 1.06 -7.28 -9.62
CA ALA A 382 2.31 -7.59 -8.94
C ALA A 382 3.25 -6.38 -8.89
N HIS A 383 3.42 -5.65 -10.00
CA HIS A 383 4.20 -4.41 -10.05
C HIS A 383 3.64 -3.37 -9.07
N GLY A 384 2.31 -3.17 -9.06
CA GLY A 384 1.61 -2.28 -8.14
C GLY A 384 1.90 -2.62 -6.68
N LEU A 385 1.83 -3.90 -6.31
CA LEU A 385 2.17 -4.38 -4.96
C LEU A 385 3.59 -3.94 -4.55
N PHE A 386 4.59 -4.19 -5.39
CA PHE A 386 5.98 -3.85 -5.08
C PHE A 386 6.22 -2.34 -5.05
N HIS A 387 5.64 -1.60 -6.00
CA HIS A 387 5.72 -0.13 -6.05
C HIS A 387 5.11 0.50 -4.79
N GLU A 388 3.89 0.11 -4.44
CA GLU A 388 3.19 0.68 -3.30
C GLU A 388 3.84 0.28 -1.98
N LEU A 389 4.19 -0.99 -1.76
CA LEU A 389 4.90 -1.41 -0.55
C LEU A 389 6.30 -0.79 -0.45
N GLY A 390 7.02 -0.66 -1.56
CA GLY A 390 8.34 -0.01 -1.59
C GLY A 390 8.30 1.45 -1.17
N ASN A 391 7.20 2.14 -1.49
CA ASN A 391 6.97 3.55 -1.15
C ASN A 391 6.31 3.76 0.22
N CYS A 392 5.53 2.79 0.72
CA CYS A 392 4.77 2.93 1.96
C CYS A 392 5.46 2.37 3.19
N LEU A 393 6.26 1.31 3.05
CA LEU A 393 7.00 0.78 4.18
C LEU A 393 8.02 1.81 4.67
N GLY A 394 8.22 1.85 5.99
CA GLY A 394 9.21 2.74 6.61
C GLY A 394 10.65 2.34 6.28
N GLY A 395 11.59 3.22 6.61
CA GLY A 395 13.01 2.93 6.55
C GLY A 395 13.51 2.07 7.71
N THR A 396 14.79 1.66 7.65
CA THR A 396 15.45 1.02 8.81
C THR A 396 15.89 2.05 9.85
N CYS A 397 15.79 1.71 11.14
CA CYS A 397 16.19 2.59 12.25
C CYS A 397 17.24 1.94 13.13
N VAL A 398 18.21 2.72 13.57
CA VAL A 398 19.09 2.36 14.69
C VAL A 398 18.99 3.41 15.79
N GLY A 399 18.92 2.95 17.04
CA GLY A 399 18.77 3.77 18.23
C GLY A 399 19.97 3.64 19.17
N TYR A 400 20.45 4.78 19.69
CA TYR A 400 21.40 4.85 20.79
C TYR A 400 20.81 5.74 21.89
N ALA A 401 20.74 5.22 23.12
CA ALA A 401 20.22 5.95 24.26
C ALA A 401 21.34 6.20 25.27
N VAL A 402 21.43 7.43 25.76
CA VAL A 402 22.37 7.86 26.79
C VAL A 402 21.57 8.51 27.92
N VAL A 403 21.62 7.89 29.10
CA VAL A 403 20.97 8.39 30.31
C VAL A 403 22.04 8.67 31.35
N ILE A 404 22.22 9.95 31.66
CA ILE A 404 23.16 10.43 32.67
C ILE A 404 22.35 11.11 33.78
N PRO A 405 22.11 10.45 34.93
CA PRO A 405 21.40 11.05 36.05
C PRO A 405 22.02 12.39 36.48
N THR A 406 21.17 13.39 36.65
CA THR A 406 21.55 14.75 37.07
C THR A 406 21.62 14.84 38.58
N SER A 407 22.82 14.87 39.15
CA SER A 407 22.95 15.08 40.60
C SER A 407 24.29 15.49 41.13
N TYR A 408 25.36 15.35 40.37
CA TYR A 408 26.67 15.83 40.79
C TYR A 408 27.00 17.16 40.10
N CYS A 409 26.06 18.11 39.99
CA CYS A 409 26.32 19.44 39.45
C CYS A 409 25.41 20.48 40.13
N SER A 410 26.00 21.46 40.82
CA SER A 410 25.43 22.76 41.16
C SER A 410 24.91 23.45 39.89
N ALA A 411 24.09 24.51 40.01
CA ALA A 411 23.73 25.39 38.90
C ALA A 411 24.96 25.94 38.12
N ASP A 412 26.15 25.89 38.74
CA ASP A 412 27.44 26.26 38.16
C ASP A 412 28.28 25.06 37.63
N GLY A 413 27.73 23.83 37.60
CA GLY A 413 28.40 22.63 37.08
C GLY A 413 29.37 21.93 38.05
N GLN A 414 29.31 22.22 39.35
CA GLN A 414 30.20 21.63 40.38
C GLN A 414 29.60 20.42 41.09
N PRO A 415 30.34 19.32 41.35
CA PRO A 415 29.83 18.14 42.05
C PRO A 415 29.27 18.42 43.44
N VAL A 416 27.95 18.22 43.59
CA VAL A 416 27.23 18.28 44.86
C VAL A 416 26.96 16.86 45.36
N LEU A 417 27.26 16.61 46.63
CA LEU A 417 26.88 15.37 47.31
C LEU A 417 25.39 15.40 47.65
N LEU A 418 24.61 14.55 46.99
CA LEU A 418 23.19 14.40 47.33
C LEU A 418 22.98 13.43 48.50
N PRO A 419 21.92 13.63 49.31
CA PRO A 419 21.46 12.67 50.29
C PRO A 419 21.17 11.29 49.67
N PRO A 420 21.41 10.19 50.40
CA PRO A 420 21.27 8.83 49.88
C PRO A 420 19.85 8.51 49.37
N GLU A 421 18.82 9.08 50.00
CA GLU A 421 17.42 8.91 49.57
C GLU A 421 17.15 9.53 48.18
N GLN A 422 17.72 10.72 47.91
CA GLN A 422 17.57 11.39 46.62
C GLN A 422 18.37 10.68 45.52
N VAL A 423 19.52 10.10 45.85
CA VAL A 423 20.30 9.26 44.93
C VAL A 423 19.49 8.01 44.55
N GLN A 424 18.82 7.38 45.51
CA GLN A 424 17.99 6.20 45.24
C GLN A 424 16.77 6.54 44.37
N GLU A 425 16.03 7.61 44.66
CA GLU A 425 14.86 8.04 43.87
C GLU A 425 15.25 8.32 42.40
N MET A 426 16.37 8.99 42.20
CA MET A 426 16.87 9.34 40.87
C MET A 426 17.39 8.15 40.09
N ASN A 427 18.03 7.19 40.75
CA ASN A 427 18.43 5.93 40.13
C ASN A 427 17.18 5.17 39.64
N LEU A 428 16.12 5.10 40.46
CA LEU A 428 14.86 4.49 40.08
C LEU A 428 14.23 5.21 38.87
N ARG A 429 14.21 6.54 38.87
CA ARG A 429 13.67 7.36 37.79
C ARG A 429 14.46 7.22 36.49
N SER A 430 15.79 7.25 36.57
CA SER A 430 16.67 7.10 35.41
C SER A 430 16.58 5.69 34.82
N THR A 431 16.43 4.67 35.68
CA THR A 431 16.16 3.29 35.24
C THR A 431 14.78 3.19 34.57
N SER A 432 13.76 3.86 35.10
CA SER A 432 12.43 3.93 34.48
C SER A 432 12.47 4.61 33.11
N THR A 433 13.22 5.72 33.00
CA THR A 433 13.47 6.43 31.73
C THR A 433 14.16 5.53 30.71
N LEU A 434 15.21 4.80 31.13
CA LEU A 434 15.90 3.82 30.29
C LEU A 434 14.96 2.72 29.80
N ASN A 435 14.12 2.18 30.70
CA ASN A 435 13.13 1.15 30.37
C ASN A 435 12.07 1.68 29.40
N ALA A 436 11.61 2.92 29.56
CA ALA A 436 10.67 3.56 28.63
C ALA A 436 11.27 3.70 27.23
N VAL A 437 12.54 4.10 27.11
CA VAL A 437 13.23 4.20 25.81
C VAL A 437 13.46 2.81 25.20
N GLN A 438 13.80 1.79 26.00
CA GLN A 438 13.88 0.42 25.51
C GLN A 438 12.51 -0.12 25.05
N ARG A 439 11.43 0.23 25.75
CA ARG A 439 10.05 -0.05 25.32
C ARG A 439 9.75 0.62 23.99
N LEU A 440 10.13 1.87 23.79
CA LEU A 440 9.99 2.56 22.50
C LEU A 440 10.78 1.85 21.40
N PHE A 441 12.05 1.52 21.64
CA PHE A 441 12.90 0.87 20.65
C PHE A 441 12.33 -0.50 20.24
N SER A 442 11.90 -1.29 21.21
CA SER A 442 11.25 -2.59 20.93
C SER A 442 9.91 -2.44 20.21
N HIS A 443 9.06 -1.49 20.62
CA HIS A 443 7.75 -1.25 20.01
C HIS A 443 7.83 -0.79 18.54
N HIS A 444 8.83 0.03 18.22
CA HIS A 444 9.07 0.52 16.85
C HIS A 444 10.09 -0.34 16.08
N LEU A 445 10.54 -1.47 16.64
CA LEU A 445 11.54 -2.38 16.04
C LEU A 445 12.83 -1.65 15.61
N ILE A 446 13.24 -0.68 16.40
CA ILE A 446 14.50 0.05 16.23
C ILE A 446 15.64 -0.87 16.65
N GLN A 447 16.67 -0.98 15.80
CA GLN A 447 17.86 -1.73 16.16
C GLN A 447 18.60 -0.99 17.28
N THR A 448 18.67 -1.58 18.46
CA THR A 448 19.39 -1.01 19.60
C THR A 448 20.90 -1.18 19.39
N PHE A 449 21.63 -0.07 19.24
CA PHE A 449 23.09 -0.06 19.30
C PHE A 449 23.57 -0.23 20.75
N GLY A 450 22.92 0.49 21.67
CA GLY A 450 23.18 0.42 23.10
C GLY A 450 22.30 1.40 23.87
N CYS A 451 22.11 1.11 25.16
CA CYS A 451 21.47 2.01 26.11
C CYS A 451 22.46 2.19 27.27
N ASP A 452 23.23 3.27 27.25
CA ASP A 452 24.24 3.55 28.25
C ASP A 452 23.60 4.27 29.44
N TYR A 453 23.89 3.74 30.63
CA TYR A 453 23.53 4.33 31.91
C TYR A 453 24.81 4.55 32.72
N SER A 454 25.11 5.80 33.10
CA SER A 454 26.30 6.10 33.91
C SER A 454 25.98 7.01 35.08
N THR A 455 26.06 6.48 36.30
CA THR A 455 25.88 7.23 37.54
C THR A 455 27.04 8.17 37.86
N SER A 456 28.26 7.81 37.44
CA SER A 456 29.47 8.62 37.61
C SER A 456 29.72 9.60 36.46
N GLY A 457 28.81 9.67 35.49
CA GLY A 457 28.92 10.45 34.26
C GLY A 457 29.81 9.78 33.18
N LEU A 458 29.92 10.40 32.01
CA LEU A 458 30.64 9.88 30.84
C LEU A 458 31.70 10.90 30.40
N SER A 459 32.93 10.44 30.11
CA SER A 459 33.97 11.30 29.54
C SER A 459 33.71 11.57 28.06
N LEU A 460 34.18 12.72 27.55
CA LEU A 460 34.02 13.09 26.15
C LEU A 460 34.64 12.07 25.21
N ASP A 461 35.84 11.57 25.51
CA ASP A 461 36.52 10.57 24.67
C ASP A 461 35.71 9.28 24.52
N THR A 462 35.11 8.80 25.61
CA THR A 462 34.31 7.57 25.62
C THR A 462 33.03 7.75 24.82
N LEU A 463 32.34 8.88 25.04
CA LEU A 463 31.11 9.21 24.35
C LEU A 463 31.37 9.45 22.85
N GLN A 464 32.45 10.14 22.51
CA GLN A 464 32.89 10.39 21.14
C GLN A 464 33.20 9.08 20.40
N ALA A 465 33.93 8.15 21.03
CA ALA A 465 34.23 6.85 20.44
C ALA A 465 32.95 6.04 20.15
N LYS A 466 32.02 5.99 21.12
CA LYS A 466 30.73 5.30 20.95
C LYS A 466 29.84 5.96 19.90
N LEU A 467 29.72 7.28 19.92
CA LEU A 467 28.94 8.02 18.92
C LEU A 467 29.51 7.83 17.52
N ARG A 468 30.84 7.88 17.33
CA ARG A 468 31.44 7.60 16.02
C ARG A 468 31.16 6.18 15.54
N SER A 469 31.26 5.19 16.42
CA SER A 469 30.92 3.79 16.09
C SER A 469 29.43 3.64 15.72
N PHE A 470 28.53 4.26 16.49
CA PHE A 470 27.10 4.29 16.19
C PHE A 470 26.81 4.94 14.82
N LEU A 471 27.42 6.10 14.56
CA LEU A 471 27.29 6.81 13.29
C LEU A 471 28.03 6.11 12.14
N ASP A 472 28.70 4.98 12.34
CA ASP A 472 29.28 4.16 11.27
C ASP A 472 28.51 2.86 11.04
N LEU A 473 27.49 2.57 11.86
CA LEU A 473 26.72 1.33 11.80
C LEU A 473 25.96 1.17 10.48
N ARG A 474 25.91 -0.06 9.96
CA ARG A 474 25.21 -0.46 8.73
C ARG A 474 24.29 -1.64 8.98
N THR A 475 23.30 -1.80 8.12
CA THR A 475 22.43 -2.98 8.10
C THR A 475 23.21 -4.23 7.70
N ALA A 476 22.72 -5.42 8.07
CA ALA A 476 23.35 -6.70 7.75
C ALA A 476 23.54 -6.94 6.24
N ASP A 477 22.68 -6.35 5.40
CA ASP A 477 22.70 -6.51 3.94
C ASP A 477 23.72 -5.57 3.25
N GLY A 478 24.30 -4.61 3.99
CA GLY A 478 25.34 -3.68 3.52
C GLY A 478 25.02 -2.18 3.57
N PRO A 479 23.79 -1.68 3.29
CA PRO A 479 23.51 -0.23 3.30
C PRO A 479 23.45 0.36 4.72
N ARG A 480 23.64 1.68 4.85
CA ARG A 480 23.43 2.42 6.11
C ARG A 480 21.95 2.45 6.50
N HIS A 481 21.68 2.69 7.78
CA HIS A 481 20.30 2.86 8.24
C HIS A 481 19.68 4.13 7.65
N ASP A 482 18.38 4.12 7.38
CA ASP A 482 17.68 5.31 6.88
C ASP A 482 17.61 6.38 7.97
N ASN A 483 17.38 5.97 9.22
CA ASN A 483 17.27 6.84 10.39
C ASN A 483 18.24 6.41 11.50
N TYR A 484 18.93 7.39 12.08
CA TYR A 484 19.72 7.26 13.30
C TYR A 484 19.04 8.08 14.39
N LEU A 485 18.62 7.42 15.46
CA LEU A 485 17.97 8.03 16.61
C LEU A 485 18.96 8.08 17.78
N ILE A 486 19.27 9.28 18.26
CA ILE A 486 20.03 9.46 19.50
C ILE A 486 19.07 10.02 20.54
N TYR A 487 18.93 9.30 21.63
CA TYR A 487 18.20 9.75 22.80
C TYR A 487 19.20 10.18 23.87
N TYR A 488 19.01 11.36 24.44
CA TYR A 488 19.81 11.86 25.55
C TYR A 488 18.92 12.39 26.66
N SER A 489 19.18 11.94 27.88
CA SER A 489 18.65 12.53 29.10
C SER A 489 19.79 12.78 30.09
N GLY A 490 19.89 14.01 30.56
CA GLY A 490 20.94 14.43 31.47
C GLY A 490 21.11 15.94 31.56
N HIS A 491 22.16 16.38 32.26
CA HIS A 491 22.39 17.80 32.52
C HIS A 491 22.85 18.52 31.25
N THR A 492 22.40 19.76 31.10
CA THR A 492 22.73 20.61 29.94
C THR A 492 23.06 22.01 30.40
N LEU A 493 24.07 22.62 29.77
CA LEU A 493 24.39 24.02 29.97
C LEU A 493 23.26 24.92 29.46
N PRO A 494 23.21 26.22 29.82
CA PRO A 494 22.21 27.15 29.28
C PRO A 494 22.23 27.28 27.74
N THR A 495 23.35 26.91 27.10
CA THR A 495 23.51 26.82 25.65
C THR A 495 22.82 25.59 25.04
N GLY A 496 22.35 24.65 25.87
CA GLY A 496 21.82 23.34 25.51
C GLY A 496 22.88 22.24 25.36
N ASP A 497 24.17 22.58 25.53
CA ASP A 497 25.26 21.62 25.36
C ASP A 497 25.29 20.58 26.49
N TRP A 498 25.64 19.34 26.16
CA TRP A 498 25.65 18.25 27.14
C TRP A 498 26.84 18.41 28.07
N ALA A 499 26.57 18.43 29.38
CA ALA A 499 27.62 18.50 30.39
C ALA A 499 28.19 17.10 30.65
N LEU A 500 29.50 16.93 30.52
CA LEU A 500 30.21 15.66 30.68
C LEU A 500 31.15 15.70 31.88
N THR A 501 31.71 14.54 32.23
CA THR A 501 32.67 14.46 33.34
C THR A 501 33.96 15.20 32.98
N GLY A 502 34.60 15.83 33.98
CA GLY A 502 35.84 16.60 33.78
C GLY A 502 35.64 18.04 33.31
N GLY A 503 34.40 18.56 33.32
CA GLY A 503 34.11 19.94 32.89
C GLY A 503 34.08 20.12 31.37
N GLU A 504 34.16 19.03 30.63
CA GLU A 504 34.02 19.03 29.18
C GLU A 504 32.55 19.09 28.78
N SER A 505 32.27 19.61 27.58
CA SER A 505 30.91 19.69 27.05
C SER A 505 30.86 19.24 25.59
N LEU A 506 29.78 18.55 25.22
CA LEU A 506 29.53 18.14 23.85
C LEU A 506 28.59 19.13 23.16
N HIS A 507 29.08 19.75 22.10
CA HIS A 507 28.33 20.74 21.34
C HIS A 507 27.54 20.08 20.20
N LEU A 508 26.37 20.62 19.89
CA LEU A 508 25.58 20.21 18.72
C LEU A 508 26.41 20.23 17.42
N GLY A 509 27.25 21.25 17.25
CA GLY A 509 28.12 21.40 16.08
C GLY A 509 29.10 20.23 15.91
N GLN A 510 29.61 19.64 17.00
CA GLN A 510 30.52 18.49 16.93
C GLN A 510 29.79 17.25 16.42
N ILE A 511 28.60 16.96 16.94
CA ILE A 511 27.75 15.85 16.47
C ILE A 511 27.41 16.03 14.99
N LEU A 512 27.02 17.25 14.59
CA LEU A 512 26.69 17.56 13.20
C LEU A 512 27.89 17.42 12.26
N ASN A 513 29.09 17.79 12.71
CA ASN A 513 30.32 17.62 11.93
C ASN A 513 30.66 16.13 11.75
N TRP A 514 30.62 15.33 12.82
CA TRP A 514 30.82 13.88 12.72
C TRP A 514 29.76 13.24 11.82
N TRP A 515 28.51 13.68 11.92
CA TRP A 515 27.45 13.20 11.05
C TRP A 515 27.72 13.57 9.58
N LYS A 516 28.11 14.82 9.32
CA LYS A 516 28.44 15.29 7.97
C LYS A 516 29.59 14.48 7.36
N GLU A 517 30.65 14.23 8.13
CA GLU A 517 31.80 13.41 7.70
C GLU A 517 31.41 11.97 7.38
N ARG A 518 30.52 11.36 8.18
CA ARG A 518 30.12 9.95 8.00
C ARG A 518 28.99 9.74 7.00
N ASN A 519 28.19 10.78 6.74
CA ASN A 519 27.05 10.73 5.83
C ASN A 519 27.40 11.24 4.41
N ILE A 520 28.69 11.46 4.08
CA ILE A 520 29.10 11.88 2.73
C ILE A 520 28.70 10.80 1.72
N GLY A 521 27.94 11.18 0.69
CA GLY A 521 27.46 10.27 -0.35
C GLY A 521 26.25 9.42 0.05
N PHE A 522 25.75 9.59 1.28
CA PHE A 522 24.56 8.91 1.78
C PHE A 522 23.45 9.92 2.12
N SER A 523 22.21 9.44 2.09
CA SER A 523 21.03 10.23 2.41
C SER A 523 20.33 9.64 3.62
N SER A 524 21.04 9.49 4.74
CA SER A 524 20.44 9.07 6.02
C SER A 524 19.99 10.29 6.84
N ARG A 525 19.06 10.09 7.78
CA ARG A 525 18.61 11.12 8.75
C ARG A 525 19.19 10.90 10.13
N LEU A 526 19.40 12.00 10.84
CA LEU A 526 19.70 12.01 12.26
C LEU A 526 18.54 12.64 13.03
N ILE A 527 18.02 11.94 14.03
CA ILE A 527 16.96 12.41 14.92
C ILE A 527 17.55 12.42 16.32
N LEU A 528 17.52 13.59 16.97
CA LEU A 528 17.95 13.78 18.34
C LEU A 528 16.71 13.96 19.21
N VAL A 529 16.54 13.15 20.24
CA VAL A 529 15.47 13.30 21.24
C VAL A 529 16.12 13.66 22.56
N LEU A 530 15.77 14.82 23.09
CA LEU A 530 16.39 15.41 24.27
C LEU A 530 15.35 15.53 25.38
N ASP A 531 15.56 14.80 26.46
CA ASP A 531 14.86 15.03 27.73
C ASP A 531 15.83 15.75 28.68
N THR A 532 15.89 17.08 28.52
CA THR A 532 16.86 17.97 29.16
C THR A 532 16.20 19.30 29.49
N GLU A 533 16.64 19.96 30.57
CA GLU A 533 16.11 21.26 31.00
C GLU A 533 16.27 22.35 29.91
N ASN A 534 17.40 22.37 29.20
CA ASN A 534 17.73 23.41 28.21
C ASN A 534 17.74 22.88 26.76
N SER A 535 16.67 22.24 26.30
CA SER A 535 16.60 21.68 24.93
C SER A 535 16.34 22.72 23.82
N GLY A 536 15.71 23.85 24.16
CA GLY A 536 15.25 24.88 23.22
C GLY A 536 16.33 25.51 22.32
N PRO A 537 17.55 25.81 22.79
CA PRO A 537 18.64 26.31 21.95
C PRO A 537 18.99 25.37 20.79
N TRP A 538 19.08 24.06 21.04
CA TRP A 538 19.39 23.06 20.01
C TRP A 538 18.24 22.93 18.99
N VAL A 539 16.98 22.98 19.45
CA VAL A 539 15.78 23.02 18.59
C VAL A 539 15.82 24.22 17.62
N LYS A 540 16.23 25.40 18.10
CA LYS A 540 16.35 26.61 17.27
C LYS A 540 17.57 26.54 16.32
N ALA A 541 18.69 25.99 16.79
CA ALA A 541 19.92 25.86 16.01
C ALA A 541 19.74 24.94 14.80
N VAL A 542 19.05 23.80 14.95
CA VAL A 542 18.84 22.83 13.85
C VAL A 542 18.05 23.42 12.68
N ARG A 543 17.15 24.38 12.92
CA ARG A 543 16.41 25.08 11.84
C ARG A 543 17.32 25.85 10.87
N LYS A 544 18.53 26.20 11.30
CA LYS A 544 19.52 26.93 10.50
C LYS A 544 20.47 25.99 9.74
N VAL A 545 20.46 24.69 10.04
CA VAL A 545 21.37 23.71 9.41
C VAL A 545 20.97 23.47 7.96
N GLU A 546 21.97 23.55 7.07
CA GLU A 546 21.84 23.32 5.63
C GLU A 546 22.60 22.06 5.21
N GLY A 547 22.08 21.37 4.18
CA GLY A 547 22.74 20.21 3.56
C GLY A 547 22.70 18.91 4.36
N LEU A 548 22.09 18.88 5.55
CA LEU A 548 21.90 17.68 6.36
C LEU A 548 20.42 17.46 6.67
N TYR A 549 20.00 16.21 6.81
CA TYR A 549 18.65 15.84 7.25
C TYR A 549 18.66 15.55 8.75
N VAL A 550 18.45 16.60 9.55
CA VAL A 550 18.46 16.52 11.02
C VAL A 550 17.15 17.03 11.62
N ALA A 551 16.68 16.36 12.67
CA ALA A 551 15.58 16.80 13.51
C ALA A 551 15.98 16.73 15.00
N VAL A 552 15.49 17.67 15.79
CA VAL A 552 15.60 17.67 17.26
C VAL A 552 14.21 17.74 17.85
N GLN A 553 13.89 16.80 18.73
CA GLN A 553 12.76 16.86 19.65
C GLN A 553 13.29 17.23 21.03
N GLY A 554 12.66 18.21 21.66
CA GLY A 554 12.95 18.61 23.03
C GLY A 554 11.67 18.88 23.82
N ALA A 555 11.86 19.17 25.10
CA ALA A 555 10.82 19.64 26.00
C ALA A 555 11.23 20.98 26.63
N GLU A 556 10.25 21.85 26.81
CA GLU A 556 10.35 23.05 27.63
C GLU A 556 9.53 22.83 28.91
N ILE A 557 10.24 22.85 30.05
CA ILE A 557 9.69 22.64 31.39
C ILE A 557 9.25 24.00 31.95
N ASN A 558 7.95 24.22 32.12
CA ASN A 558 7.44 25.48 32.65
C ASN A 558 7.48 25.45 34.18
N SER A 559 8.53 26.02 34.79
CA SER A 559 8.69 26.11 36.25
C SER A 559 7.74 27.11 36.94
N ARG A 560 6.74 27.65 36.22
CA ARG A 560 6.00 28.86 36.59
C ARG A 560 4.52 28.56 36.88
N ARG A 561 4.26 27.74 37.90
CA ARG A 561 2.99 27.73 38.66
C ARG A 561 3.24 27.22 40.09
N ASP A 562 2.72 27.98 41.04
CA ASP A 562 2.57 27.77 42.50
C ASP A 562 3.63 26.92 43.22
N ALA A 563 4.46 27.58 44.03
CA ALA A 563 5.42 26.98 44.97
C ALA A 563 4.77 26.08 46.05
N GLU A 564 3.43 25.92 46.03
CA GLU A 564 2.64 25.06 46.92
C GLU A 564 2.19 23.74 46.25
N SER A 565 2.41 23.58 44.93
CA SER A 565 2.17 22.32 44.20
C SER A 565 3.37 21.39 44.38
N GLN A 566 3.16 20.21 44.97
CA GLN A 566 4.23 19.26 45.31
C GLN A 566 4.88 18.54 44.11
N ASP A 567 4.31 18.63 42.90
CA ASP A 567 4.81 17.92 41.71
C ASP A 567 5.25 18.89 40.61
N ALA A 568 6.42 19.49 40.79
CA ALA A 568 7.11 20.17 39.70
C ALA A 568 7.57 19.12 38.65
N PRO A 569 7.38 19.36 37.34
CA PRO A 569 7.87 18.48 36.27
C PRO A 569 9.39 18.31 36.35
N ARG A 570 9.86 17.06 36.24
CA ARG A 570 11.26 16.65 36.36
C ARG A 570 11.72 15.90 35.10
N LEU A 571 13.04 15.75 34.97
CA LEU A 571 13.63 14.95 33.88
C LEU A 571 13.10 13.51 33.91
N GLY A 572 12.72 12.99 32.75
CA GLY A 572 12.07 11.69 32.59
C GLY A 572 10.56 11.79 32.35
N ASP A 573 9.89 12.85 32.82
CA ASP A 573 8.44 13.01 32.68
C ASP A 573 8.04 13.30 31.22
N PHE A 574 8.89 14.03 30.47
CA PHE A 574 8.71 14.15 29.02
C PHE A 574 8.83 12.79 28.33
N THR A 575 9.84 12.01 28.69
CA THR A 575 10.09 10.71 28.06
C THR A 575 8.95 9.74 28.29
N SER A 576 8.40 9.66 29.50
CA SER A 576 7.24 8.79 29.77
C SER A 576 6.04 9.19 28.92
N GLU A 577 5.63 10.47 28.93
CA GLU A 577 4.49 10.95 28.15
C GLU A 577 4.71 10.79 26.63
N TRP A 578 5.92 11.07 26.15
CA TRP A 578 6.24 10.95 24.73
C TRP A 578 6.30 9.50 24.27
N VAL A 579 6.85 8.59 25.09
CA VAL A 579 6.86 7.15 24.79
C VAL A 579 5.45 6.59 24.80
N ASP A 580 4.62 6.94 25.78
CA ASP A 580 3.23 6.48 25.85
C ASP A 580 2.43 7.00 24.65
N TYR A 581 2.61 8.27 24.25
CA TYR A 581 1.98 8.82 23.04
C TYR A 581 2.38 8.09 21.75
N ASN A 582 3.63 7.64 21.64
CA ASN A 582 4.12 6.93 20.44
C ASN A 582 3.82 5.42 20.49
N CYS A 583 3.70 4.85 21.69
CA CYS A 583 3.48 3.42 21.87
C CYS A 583 2.00 3.04 21.95
N GLU A 584 1.17 3.88 22.54
CA GLU A 584 -0.23 3.58 22.85
C GLU A 584 -1.17 4.48 22.05
N PRO A 585 -1.88 3.93 21.03
CA PRO A 585 -2.81 4.70 20.22
C PRO A 585 -4.03 5.20 21.00
N GLU A 586 -4.36 4.58 22.14
CA GLU A 586 -5.43 4.99 23.06
C GLU A 586 -4.95 5.92 24.19
N SER A 587 -3.69 6.37 24.14
CA SER A 587 -3.19 7.30 25.14
C SER A 587 -4.04 8.58 25.16
N GLY A 588 -4.53 8.98 26.33
CA GLY A 588 -5.29 10.23 26.53
C GLY A 588 -4.45 11.50 26.37
N ILE A 589 -3.21 11.40 25.86
CA ILE A 589 -2.23 12.47 25.83
C ILE A 589 -2.47 13.37 24.61
N GLN A 590 -2.88 14.61 24.87
CA GLN A 590 -3.07 15.64 23.84
C GLN A 590 -2.02 16.75 23.96
N TRP A 591 -1.03 16.72 23.08
CA TRP A 591 0.06 17.71 23.08
C TRP A 591 -0.40 19.14 22.80
N ALA A 592 -1.53 19.33 22.10
CA ALA A 592 -2.09 20.64 21.75
C ALA A 592 -2.91 21.31 22.88
N GLU A 593 -3.06 20.66 24.03
CA GLU A 593 -3.83 21.19 25.15
C GLU A 593 -3.11 22.39 25.80
N ARG A 594 -3.86 23.47 26.07
CA ARG A 594 -3.30 24.70 26.64
C ARG A 594 -3.12 24.56 28.15
N GLY A 595 -1.92 24.91 28.64
CA GLY A 595 -1.63 24.98 30.07
C GLY A 595 -0.91 23.76 30.65
N ARG A 596 -0.37 22.87 29.81
CA ARG A 596 0.48 21.75 30.25
C ARG A 596 1.73 22.26 30.96
N LEU A 597 2.11 21.56 32.03
CA LEU A 597 3.35 21.80 32.78
C LEU A 597 4.59 21.53 31.91
N LEU A 598 4.46 20.58 30.99
CA LEU A 598 5.49 20.18 30.05
C LEU A 598 5.03 20.44 28.61
N THR A 599 5.84 21.20 27.87
CA THR A 599 5.53 21.55 26.47
C THR A 599 6.55 20.90 25.56
N ALA A 600 6.07 20.22 24.52
CA ALA A 600 6.94 19.58 23.55
C ALA A 600 7.27 20.54 22.42
N VAL A 601 8.54 20.60 22.03
CA VAL A 601 9.02 21.44 20.94
C VAL A 601 9.90 20.63 20.01
N TYR A 602 9.75 20.83 18.70
CA TYR A 602 10.64 20.22 17.72
C TYR A 602 11.17 21.23 16.70
N GLY A 603 12.31 20.89 16.12
CA GLY A 603 13.00 21.65 15.09
C GLY A 603 13.55 20.72 14.02
N VAL A 604 13.40 21.11 12.76
CA VAL A 604 13.92 20.36 11.62
C VAL A 604 14.81 21.24 10.76
N SER A 605 15.84 20.63 10.18
CA SER A 605 16.72 21.23 9.17
C SER A 605 15.96 21.70 7.93
N LYS A 606 16.51 22.69 7.20
CA LYS A 606 15.84 23.27 6.01
C LYS A 606 15.54 22.23 4.91
N CYS A 607 16.39 21.22 4.79
CA CYS A 607 16.28 20.17 3.77
C CYS A 607 15.43 18.98 4.22
N TRP A 608 14.90 18.96 5.45
CA TRP A 608 14.18 17.81 6.00
C TRP A 608 13.07 17.29 5.07
N SER A 609 12.31 18.19 4.44
CA SER A 609 11.19 17.83 3.55
C SER A 609 11.60 17.25 2.20
N ASP A 610 12.87 17.38 1.81
CA ASP A 610 13.39 16.75 0.59
C ASP A 610 13.87 15.34 0.81
N TYR A 611 13.88 14.90 2.07
CA TYR A 611 14.34 13.58 2.40
C TYR A 611 13.55 12.55 1.61
N ARG A 612 14.30 11.70 0.92
CA ARG A 612 13.80 10.46 0.37
C ARG A 612 14.62 9.37 1.01
N LEU A 613 13.92 8.37 1.51
CA LEU A 613 14.54 7.16 1.99
C LEU A 613 15.47 6.60 0.91
N HIS A 614 16.53 5.92 1.32
CA HIS A 614 17.57 5.47 0.40
C HIS A 614 16.97 4.58 -0.71
N LEU A 615 17.27 4.93 -1.96
CA LEU A 615 16.89 4.15 -3.14
C LEU A 615 18.05 3.22 -3.50
N PRO A 616 17.77 1.98 -3.93
CA PRO A 616 18.82 1.05 -4.32
C PRO A 616 19.64 1.60 -5.50
N THR A 617 20.97 1.54 -5.37
CA THR A 617 21.92 1.91 -6.41
C THR A 617 22.03 0.81 -7.48
N GLY A 618 22.61 1.13 -8.64
CA GLY A 618 22.84 0.13 -9.70
C GLY A 618 23.78 -1.02 -9.26
N SER A 619 24.70 -0.75 -8.34
CA SER A 619 25.55 -1.77 -7.73
C SER A 619 24.80 -2.67 -6.74
N ASP A 620 23.85 -2.12 -5.98
CA ASP A 620 23.00 -2.91 -5.08
C ASP A 620 22.12 -3.87 -5.89
N MET A 621 21.60 -3.38 -7.02
CA MET A 621 20.85 -4.17 -7.97
C MET A 621 21.70 -5.31 -8.55
N GLU A 622 22.94 -5.04 -8.97
CA GLU A 622 23.84 -6.07 -9.48
C GLU A 622 24.21 -7.11 -8.42
N LYS A 623 24.50 -6.68 -7.18
CA LYS A 623 24.78 -7.58 -6.05
C LYS A 623 23.56 -8.44 -5.74
N HIS A 624 22.39 -7.83 -5.58
CA HIS A 624 21.13 -8.55 -5.34
C HIS A 624 20.89 -9.60 -6.44
N TRP A 625 21.12 -9.21 -7.69
CA TRP A 625 20.90 -10.09 -8.83
C TRP A 625 21.84 -11.29 -8.84
N LYS A 626 23.14 -11.06 -8.62
CA LYS A 626 24.14 -12.13 -8.57
C LYS A 626 23.88 -13.13 -7.44
N THR A 627 23.32 -12.68 -6.33
CA THR A 627 23.02 -13.54 -5.17
C THR A 627 21.77 -14.39 -5.37
N HIS A 628 20.74 -13.88 -6.05
CA HIS A 628 19.41 -14.53 -6.08
C HIS A 628 19.06 -15.21 -7.41
N PHE A 629 19.72 -14.86 -8.51
CA PHE A 629 19.37 -15.39 -9.84
C PHE A 629 20.52 -16.18 -10.48
N PRO A 630 20.20 -17.15 -11.37
CA PRO A 630 21.19 -17.92 -12.10
C PRO A 630 21.98 -17.05 -13.09
N ARG A 631 23.22 -17.46 -13.40
CA ARG A 631 24.14 -16.70 -14.27
C ARG A 631 23.59 -16.35 -15.66
N VAL A 632 22.67 -17.15 -16.18
CA VAL A 632 22.05 -16.97 -17.50
C VAL A 632 21.28 -15.64 -17.59
N THR A 633 20.77 -15.11 -16.48
CA THR A 633 19.98 -13.88 -16.46
C THR A 633 20.84 -12.61 -16.26
N TYR A 634 22.15 -12.74 -16.03
CA TYR A 634 23.03 -11.59 -15.72
C TYR A 634 23.08 -10.50 -16.80
N PRO A 635 22.99 -10.79 -18.11
CA PRO A 635 22.93 -9.75 -19.14
C PRO A 635 21.75 -8.77 -18.97
N LEU A 636 20.65 -9.21 -18.35
CA LEU A 636 19.48 -8.36 -18.09
C LEU A 636 19.77 -7.24 -17.08
N VAL A 637 20.75 -7.42 -16.19
CA VAL A 637 21.15 -6.40 -15.21
C VAL A 637 21.69 -5.15 -15.88
N ALA A 638 22.48 -5.33 -16.93
CA ALA A 638 23.08 -4.21 -17.67
C ALA A 638 21.99 -3.39 -18.39
N VAL A 639 21.02 -4.07 -19.02
CA VAL A 639 19.86 -3.44 -19.67
C VAL A 639 19.01 -2.69 -18.64
N ALA A 640 18.80 -3.30 -17.48
CA ALA A 640 18.02 -2.69 -16.41
C ALA A 640 18.67 -1.44 -15.83
N ASN A 641 19.97 -1.49 -15.55
CA ASN A 641 20.72 -0.33 -15.08
C ASN A 641 20.78 0.82 -16.09
N TRP A 642 20.84 0.52 -17.40
CA TRP A 642 20.89 1.55 -18.44
C TRP A 642 19.58 2.34 -18.57
N CYS A 643 18.43 1.65 -18.61
CA CYS A 643 17.12 2.31 -18.74
C CYS A 643 16.79 3.18 -17.51
N CYS A 644 17.21 2.76 -16.31
CA CYS A 644 17.00 3.49 -15.06
C CYS A 644 17.75 4.84 -14.96
N GLY A 645 18.73 5.11 -15.83
CA GLY A 645 19.40 6.41 -15.90
C GLY A 645 18.51 7.53 -16.46
N LEU A 646 17.38 7.21 -17.09
CA LEU A 646 16.50 8.16 -17.77
C LEU A 646 15.44 8.74 -16.81
N ASN A 647 15.80 9.80 -16.09
CA ASN A 647 14.90 10.45 -15.13
C ASN A 647 13.91 11.42 -15.83
N LEU A 648 12.90 10.88 -16.53
CA LEU A 648 11.98 11.64 -17.40
C LEU A 648 11.14 12.75 -16.71
N LEU A 649 10.98 12.72 -15.39
CA LEU A 649 10.09 13.64 -14.64
C LEU A 649 10.83 14.58 -13.67
N TRP A 650 12.13 14.79 -13.87
CA TRP A 650 12.99 15.50 -12.92
C TRP A 650 12.53 16.94 -12.62
N LEU A 651 12.10 17.68 -13.65
CA LEU A 651 11.64 19.08 -13.54
C LEU A 651 10.43 19.23 -12.60
N CYS A 652 9.42 18.36 -12.74
CA CYS A 652 8.23 18.37 -11.88
C CYS A 652 8.60 18.08 -10.42
N GLY A 653 9.58 17.20 -10.21
CA GLY A 653 10.11 16.86 -8.89
C GLY A 653 10.87 18.01 -8.20
N VAL A 654 11.45 18.97 -8.93
CA VAL A 654 12.12 20.14 -8.34
C VAL A 654 11.10 21.16 -7.82
N CYS A 655 10.06 21.46 -8.61
CA CYS A 655 9.00 22.40 -8.22
C CYS A 655 8.26 21.92 -6.96
N LEU A 656 7.91 20.62 -6.90
CA LEU A 656 7.27 20.01 -5.72
C LEU A 656 8.14 20.07 -4.46
N ARG A 657 9.47 19.91 -4.59
CA ARG A 657 10.41 20.03 -3.47
C ARG A 657 10.41 21.45 -2.91
N CYS A 658 10.46 22.47 -3.77
CA CYS A 658 10.41 23.86 -3.34
C CYS A 658 9.11 24.17 -2.56
N PHE A 659 7.96 23.71 -3.06
CA PHE A 659 6.68 23.89 -2.38
C PHE A 659 6.66 23.21 -0.99
N ARG A 660 7.16 21.99 -0.88
CA ARG A 660 7.23 21.26 0.40
C ARG A 660 8.15 21.96 1.43
N ARG A 661 9.28 22.51 0.99
CA ARG A 661 10.18 23.30 1.84
C ARG A 661 9.49 24.57 2.38
N LEU A 662 8.81 25.31 1.50
CA LEU A 662 8.06 26.51 1.89
C LEU A 662 6.96 26.19 2.88
N LYS A 663 6.17 25.13 2.61
CA LYS A 663 5.12 24.65 3.52
C LYS A 663 5.66 24.31 4.91
N MET A 664 6.74 23.52 4.99
CA MET A 664 7.33 23.13 6.28
C MET A 664 7.97 24.30 7.03
N GLY A 665 8.52 25.28 6.33
CA GLY A 665 9.13 26.46 6.96
C GLY A 665 8.10 27.43 7.54
N TRP A 666 6.98 27.63 6.85
CA TRP A 666 5.95 28.59 7.26
C TRP A 666 4.90 27.97 8.18
N PHE A 667 4.56 26.70 7.95
CA PHE A 667 3.51 25.98 8.67
C PHE A 667 3.99 24.57 9.07
N PRO A 668 4.94 24.46 10.01
CA PRO A 668 5.33 23.16 10.53
C PRO A 668 4.12 22.49 11.21
N PRO A 669 3.81 21.23 10.90
CA PRO A 669 2.65 20.54 11.46
C PRO A 669 2.80 20.35 12.98
N ALA A 670 1.71 20.29 13.74
CA ALA A 670 1.77 20.01 15.17
C ALA A 670 2.35 18.60 15.46
N ILE A 671 2.09 17.66 14.56
CA ILE A 671 2.59 16.29 14.61
C ILE A 671 3.31 16.00 13.30
N LEU A 672 4.57 15.60 13.38
CA LEU A 672 5.40 15.24 12.24
C LEU A 672 5.82 13.77 12.34
N ASP A 673 5.29 12.92 11.48
CA ASP A 673 5.72 11.53 11.39
C ASP A 673 7.09 11.44 10.71
N THR A 674 8.01 10.73 11.36
CA THR A 674 9.35 10.45 10.83
C THR A 674 9.34 9.36 9.75
N GLY A 675 8.21 8.68 9.50
CA GLY A 675 8.07 7.59 8.54
C GLY A 675 8.44 6.21 9.11
N GLN A 676 8.61 6.11 10.43
CA GLN A 676 8.76 4.84 11.18
C GLN A 676 7.67 4.68 12.24
N GLY A 677 6.63 5.51 12.17
CA GLY A 677 5.58 5.59 13.19
C GLY A 677 6.00 6.34 14.45
N ILE A 678 7.22 6.89 14.50
CA ILE A 678 7.65 7.80 15.56
C ILE A 678 7.26 9.22 15.16
N LYS A 679 6.49 9.87 16.02
CA LYS A 679 5.94 11.21 15.83
C LYS A 679 6.75 12.21 16.64
N LEU A 680 7.27 13.23 15.95
CA LEU A 680 7.77 14.44 16.58
C LEU A 680 6.57 15.34 16.85
N VAL A 681 6.50 15.88 18.07
CA VAL A 681 5.31 16.56 18.57
C VAL A 681 5.64 17.96 19.02
N ARG A 682 4.71 18.87 18.73
CA ARG A 682 4.74 20.26 19.12
C ARG A 682 3.43 20.61 19.82
N SER A 683 3.54 21.27 20.96
CA SER A 683 2.44 21.87 21.70
C SER A 683 1.97 23.21 21.13
#